data_AF-A0A7Y5LN31-F1
#
_entry.id   AF-A0A7Y5LN31-F1
#
_cell.length_a   1.000
_cell.length_b   1.000
_cell.length_c   1.000
_cell.angle_alpha   90.00
_cell.angle_beta   90.00
_cell.angle_gamma   90.00
#
_symmetry.space_group_name_H-M   'P 1'
#
loop_
_entity.id
_entity.type
_entity.pdbx_description
1 polymer ?
#
loop_
_entity_poly.entity_id
_entity_poly.type
_entity_poly.pdbx_seq_one_letter_code
_entity_poly.pdbx_strand_id
1 'polypeptide(L)'
;MFNRVWLVVLLVFGGIAPGCDDHNSTAAGDPDTNGTHVPFFDVVIDLGSHTSDSFGFSDVTGFPGTDISDVTVVGNGSDADTAGVSETLPDSATGEELPDWNPFSDSLDDGSLFVDGASDVEVTSDVEDEVPDAGETPTDVIVVSDGVFECPGGLGCVCSADKDCLSNVCFQTNTDSICVHPCVLGGMSTCAVVEECLTAECDPLLGCLAVPTSGACSDGNACTTGDSCKNGQCRSGVAVVCLDGNLCTSDSCDPQTGCQFLPQTGPCDDFDPCTTQDQCQNGSCVGNGLFECEDNNSCTDDLCVKLVGCQHLPNKKPCDDGSLCSINDICIEGSCAGGGAVICNDNNPCTSDACVAQTGCVYSPNALSCNDNDACTGNDVCSGGVCAGTKKLCVTLADLWNDTAKLQEDKTQGPFGGSFAMHFISPWWDGTTYWTYYIANYVAAGIGRSATGLATSPNGVNFTNKGIAMDIGGAWQWEYDAKKDLAHVIGKAGVNGWEASTATDPPGHMSYGPYTLMIPSGPNTASFVLQIDNNSADTKKVVTLDVFDATDQQILASRDVFRNEFSGVFSDQIFNLNFNPQANHSLEFRVYWHDIAWILHKTVAVSQGQSPFFDDRLASFPGVWKEGNTWYLVYEGAGLSSSWPGDIGLATSTDGVTWIKSAANPILKHQTTGWEKVNIGTPSLWKKGSTWYLFYHGFDGKDVQIGVATGTDLKTLVRHPQNPIIKTGVAGSWDSGTVGWRSIIAEGNDYYMVFEGSTDPPYDVAKWSSGIARSTDLLNWTKWSKNPVLVPTTQGFGQDGPSWLKTPDQKIHVYFRKPGNQTHRATLTAK
;
A
#
# COMPACT_ATOMS: atom_id res chain seq x y z
N MET A 1 36.44 48.02 30.09
CA MET A 1 35.85 47.82 31.45
C MET A 1 34.91 46.63 31.40
N PHE A 2 34.40 46.16 32.55
CA PHE A 2 33.49 45.02 32.79
C PHE A 2 32.63 44.57 31.58
N ASN A 3 32.58 43.30 31.15
CA ASN A 3 32.54 41.98 31.83
C ASN A 3 31.25 41.69 32.61
N ARG A 4 30.38 40.79 32.11
CA ARG A 4 29.46 39.94 32.89
C ARG A 4 28.86 38.80 32.05
N VAL A 5 28.37 37.76 32.74
CA VAL A 5 27.91 36.48 32.20
C VAL A 5 26.60 36.07 32.88
N TRP A 6 25.66 35.48 32.12
CA TRP A 6 24.63 34.52 32.53
C TRP A 6 24.45 33.58 31.31
N LEU A 7 24.63 32.26 31.38
CA LEU A 7 24.02 31.23 32.23
C LEU A 7 22.53 31.01 31.94
N VAL A 8 22.23 29.91 31.25
CA VAL A 8 20.90 29.28 31.15
C VAL A 8 21.07 27.83 31.60
N VAL A 9 20.15 27.35 32.44
CA VAL A 9 20.18 25.98 32.98
C VAL A 9 19.14 25.12 32.26
N LEU A 10 19.55 23.93 31.85
CA LEU A 10 18.67 22.90 31.28
C LEU A 10 18.01 22.10 32.41
N LEU A 11 16.72 21.78 32.28
CA LEU A 11 16.07 20.70 33.02
C LEU A 11 15.21 19.89 32.04
N VAL A 12 15.26 18.56 32.16
CA VAL A 12 14.70 17.61 31.19
C VAL A 12 14.00 16.47 31.92
N PHE A 13 12.71 16.28 31.63
CA PHE A 13 11.94 15.03 31.64
C PHE A 13 10.71 15.28 30.75
N GLY A 14 10.15 14.33 29.99
CA GLY A 14 10.48 12.91 29.81
C GLY A 14 9.20 12.06 29.81
N GLY A 15 8.67 11.68 28.64
CA GLY A 15 7.43 10.91 28.49
C GLY A 15 7.15 10.55 27.02
N ILE A 16 6.41 9.45 26.77
CA ILE A 16 6.40 8.75 25.46
C ILE A 16 4.99 8.28 25.06
N ALA A 17 4.61 8.59 23.79
CA ALA A 17 3.57 7.94 22.96
C ALA A 17 2.09 8.01 23.47
N PRO A 18 1.11 7.31 22.83
CA PRO A 18 0.30 7.96 21.78
C PRO A 18 -1.24 7.78 21.95
N GLY A 19 -2.03 8.43 21.09
CA GLY A 19 -3.49 8.23 21.01
C GLY A 19 -4.15 9.04 19.89
N CYS A 20 -5.31 8.59 19.41
CA CYS A 20 -6.05 9.17 18.29
C CYS A 20 -7.47 9.65 18.70
N ASP A 21 -8.05 10.47 17.83
CA ASP A 21 -9.47 10.65 17.53
C ASP A 21 -10.45 11.46 18.42
N ASP A 22 -11.35 12.12 17.68
CA ASP A 22 -12.75 12.50 17.90
C ASP A 22 -13.23 13.69 18.79
N HIS A 23 -13.82 14.67 18.06
CA HIS A 23 -15.15 15.29 18.22
C HIS A 23 -15.62 15.82 19.61
N ASN A 24 -15.88 17.14 19.76
CA ASN A 24 -17.12 17.88 19.40
C ASN A 24 -18.34 17.46 20.28
N SER A 25 -19.15 18.30 20.95
CA SER A 25 -19.53 19.73 20.81
C SER A 25 -19.65 20.41 22.21
N THR A 26 -20.41 21.45 22.58
CA THR A 26 -21.38 22.44 22.02
C THR A 26 -21.36 23.65 23.02
N ALA A 27 -21.45 24.95 22.69
CA ALA A 27 -22.38 25.79 21.92
C ALA A 27 -23.50 26.49 22.76
N ALA A 28 -24.01 27.62 22.25
CA ALA A 28 -24.98 28.59 22.83
C ALA A 28 -24.49 29.49 23.99
N GLY A 29 -24.80 30.80 24.03
CA GLY A 29 -25.35 31.68 22.98
C GLY A 29 -25.89 33.05 23.46
N ASP A 30 -25.74 34.08 22.60
CA ASP A 30 -26.57 35.33 22.51
C ASP A 30 -26.61 36.35 23.69
N PRO A 31 -27.15 37.58 23.54
CA PRO A 31 -27.25 38.50 22.37
C PRO A 31 -26.65 39.93 22.64
N ASP A 32 -26.84 40.86 21.70
CA ASP A 32 -26.44 42.29 21.74
C ASP A 32 -26.98 43.16 22.91
N THR A 33 -26.22 44.17 23.35
CA THR A 33 -26.49 45.63 23.13
C THR A 33 -25.61 46.59 23.96
N ASN A 34 -25.51 47.87 23.55
CA ASN A 34 -24.73 48.94 24.22
C ASN A 34 -25.46 49.54 25.45
N GLY A 35 -24.74 49.99 26.49
CA GLY A 35 -25.41 50.68 27.63
C GLY A 35 -24.61 51.16 28.85
N THR A 36 -23.40 51.71 28.67
CA THR A 36 -22.58 52.49 29.64
C THR A 36 -23.13 52.87 31.04
N HIS A 37 -22.30 52.73 32.09
CA HIS A 37 -22.40 53.57 33.30
C HIS A 37 -21.05 54.19 33.74
N VAL A 38 -21.06 55.53 33.81
CA VAL A 38 -20.13 56.52 34.42
C VAL A 38 -19.56 56.14 35.81
N PRO A 39 -18.43 56.72 36.31
CA PRO A 39 -18.05 58.16 36.26
C PRO A 39 -16.54 58.53 36.13
N PHE A 40 -16.05 59.79 36.02
CA PHE A 40 -16.56 61.13 35.61
C PHE A 40 -15.36 62.11 35.41
N PHE A 41 -15.57 63.23 34.67
CA PHE A 41 -14.70 64.42 34.48
C PHE A 41 -13.35 64.20 33.74
N ASP A 42 -12.93 64.93 32.69
CA ASP A 42 -12.94 66.38 32.31
C ASP A 42 -11.77 67.20 32.90
N VAL A 43 -11.12 68.16 32.22
CA VAL A 43 -11.33 68.72 30.85
C VAL A 43 -10.00 69.28 30.27
N VAL A 44 -9.96 69.62 28.97
CA VAL A 44 -8.83 70.28 28.27
C VAL A 44 -9.12 71.76 27.95
N ILE A 45 -8.26 72.70 28.39
CA ILE A 45 -8.17 74.13 27.98
C ILE A 45 -6.72 74.64 28.24
N ASP A 46 -6.11 75.65 27.61
CA ASP A 46 -5.93 76.08 26.19
C ASP A 46 -4.94 77.31 26.14
N LEU A 47 -4.33 77.61 24.99
CA LEU A 47 -3.55 78.82 24.56
C LEU A 47 -2.35 79.34 25.41
N GLY A 48 -1.25 79.81 24.77
CA GLY A 48 -0.13 80.42 25.55
C GLY A 48 1.17 80.98 24.91
N SER A 49 1.22 81.45 23.66
CA SER A 49 2.16 82.47 23.11
C SER A 49 3.70 82.56 23.44
N HIS A 50 4.50 82.66 22.36
CA HIS A 50 5.73 83.49 22.18
C HIS A 50 7.14 83.16 22.77
N THR A 51 8.12 83.05 21.84
CA THR A 51 9.54 83.52 21.87
C THR A 51 10.55 82.96 22.90
N SER A 52 11.81 82.64 22.57
CA SER A 52 12.57 82.63 21.28
C SER A 52 13.84 81.73 21.44
N ASP A 53 14.83 81.58 20.53
CA ASP A 53 15.17 82.26 19.26
C ASP A 53 16.14 81.43 18.38
N SER A 54 16.20 81.76 17.07
CA SER A 54 17.37 81.62 16.15
C SER A 54 17.93 80.19 15.83
N PHE A 55 18.33 79.78 14.61
CA PHE A 55 18.30 80.29 13.22
C PHE A 55 18.09 79.07 12.27
N GLY A 56 17.57 79.13 11.03
CA GLY A 56 16.90 80.20 10.26
C GLY A 56 16.93 79.96 8.73
N PHE A 57 15.78 80.19 8.04
CA PHE A 57 15.56 80.34 6.56
C PHE A 57 15.94 79.17 5.61
N SER A 58 15.32 78.96 4.42
CA SER A 58 13.94 79.12 3.85
C SER A 58 13.88 78.25 2.54
N ASP A 59 13.02 78.30 1.50
CA ASP A 59 11.97 79.22 0.98
C ASP A 59 11.12 78.54 -0.15
N VAL A 60 10.27 79.29 -0.89
CA VAL A 60 9.59 78.96 -2.19
C VAL A 60 8.28 78.11 -2.14
N THR A 61 7.44 78.26 -3.19
CA THR A 61 5.97 78.07 -3.20
C THR A 61 5.43 77.33 -4.46
N GLY A 62 4.16 76.84 -4.44
CA GLY A 62 3.42 76.45 -5.66
C GLY A 62 2.17 75.56 -5.51
N PHE A 63 1.01 76.02 -6.03
CA PHE A 63 -0.27 75.32 -6.25
C PHE A 63 -0.58 75.30 -7.78
N PRO A 64 -1.67 74.71 -8.32
CA PRO A 64 -2.47 73.49 -7.99
C PRO A 64 -2.71 72.60 -9.25
N GLY A 65 -3.67 71.65 -9.24
CA GLY A 65 -4.29 71.19 -10.50
C GLY A 65 -5.23 69.95 -10.51
N THR A 66 -6.48 70.17 -10.95
CA THR A 66 -7.43 69.25 -11.63
C THR A 66 -8.02 68.01 -10.94
N ASP A 67 -9.13 67.42 -11.43
CA ASP A 67 -10.52 67.95 -11.48
C ASP A 67 -11.53 66.76 -11.69
N ILE A 68 -12.83 66.97 -11.49
CA ILE A 68 -13.91 65.97 -11.70
C ILE A 68 -15.09 66.57 -12.49
N SER A 69 -15.81 65.75 -13.28
CA SER A 69 -17.03 66.16 -14.02
C SER A 69 -18.15 65.12 -13.97
N ASP A 70 -19.38 65.56 -13.73
CA ASP A 70 -20.60 64.75 -13.51
C ASP A 70 -21.24 64.12 -14.77
N VAL A 71 -22.11 63.11 -14.56
CA VAL A 71 -23.45 62.95 -15.21
C VAL A 71 -24.43 62.31 -14.19
N THR A 72 -25.73 62.61 -14.29
CA THR A 72 -26.76 62.45 -13.23
C THR A 72 -27.85 61.38 -13.44
N VAL A 73 -28.22 60.71 -12.33
CA VAL A 73 -29.56 60.34 -11.81
C VAL A 73 -30.74 59.99 -12.75
N VAL A 74 -31.36 58.84 -12.49
CA VAL A 74 -32.82 58.56 -12.58
C VAL A 74 -33.25 57.71 -11.37
N GLY A 75 -34.52 57.72 -10.94
CA GLY A 75 -35.03 56.87 -9.85
C GLY A 75 -36.56 56.81 -9.70
N ASN A 76 -37.04 56.18 -8.60
CA ASN A 76 -38.42 55.95 -8.11
C ASN A 76 -39.28 54.87 -8.81
N GLY A 77 -40.06 54.11 -8.00
CA GLY A 77 -41.43 53.72 -8.38
C GLY A 77 -42.05 52.37 -7.89
N SER A 78 -42.59 52.35 -6.66
CA SER A 78 -43.93 51.79 -6.28
C SER A 78 -44.40 50.32 -6.58
N ASP A 79 -44.91 49.69 -5.51
CA ASP A 79 -46.17 48.89 -5.38
C ASP A 79 -46.32 47.46 -5.98
N ALA A 80 -47.05 46.50 -5.38
CA ALA A 80 -47.62 46.37 -4.01
C ALA A 80 -48.09 44.93 -3.67
N ASP A 81 -48.29 44.66 -2.37
CA ASP A 81 -49.18 43.71 -1.66
C ASP A 81 -49.51 42.28 -2.18
N THR A 82 -49.33 41.29 -1.28
CA THR A 82 -50.46 40.57 -0.62
C THR A 82 -49.99 39.73 0.60
N ALA A 83 -50.90 39.41 1.53
CA ALA A 83 -50.61 38.71 2.80
C ALA A 83 -51.76 37.81 3.31
N GLY A 84 -51.43 36.83 4.18
CA GLY A 84 -52.35 35.89 4.87
C GLY A 84 -51.66 34.54 5.15
N VAL A 85 -51.52 33.93 6.34
CA VAL A 85 -52.24 33.95 7.65
C VAL A 85 -53.58 33.18 7.60
N SER A 86 -53.90 32.16 8.42
CA SER A 86 -53.26 31.55 9.62
C SER A 86 -53.59 30.04 9.84
N GLU A 87 -52.81 29.39 10.71
CA GLU A 87 -53.17 28.44 11.81
C GLU A 87 -54.42 27.52 11.75
N THR A 88 -54.26 26.27 12.24
CA THR A 88 -54.86 25.81 13.53
C THR A 88 -54.29 24.47 14.04
N LEU A 89 -54.23 24.30 15.36
CA LEU A 89 -53.97 23.02 16.08
C LEU A 89 -55.30 22.47 16.67
N PRO A 90 -55.31 21.26 17.29
CA PRO A 90 -55.25 21.22 18.76
C PRO A 90 -54.50 20.02 19.39
N ASP A 91 -54.36 20.06 20.72
CA ASP A 91 -53.69 19.07 21.59
C ASP A 91 -54.29 17.65 21.62
N SER A 92 -53.48 16.65 22.03
CA SER A 92 -53.69 15.98 23.34
C SER A 92 -52.57 15.03 23.78
N ALA A 93 -52.46 14.92 25.10
CA ALA A 93 -51.37 14.39 25.90
C ALA A 93 -51.27 12.85 26.04
N THR A 94 -50.04 12.37 26.28
CA THR A 94 -49.61 11.36 27.28
C THR A 94 -50.28 9.98 27.44
N GLY A 95 -49.47 8.94 27.66
CA GLY A 95 -49.81 7.87 28.64
C GLY A 95 -49.14 6.50 28.44
N GLU A 96 -48.76 5.89 29.59
CA GLU A 96 -48.72 4.44 29.88
C GLU A 96 -47.77 3.48 29.10
N GLU A 97 -47.08 2.50 29.73
CA GLU A 97 -46.64 2.36 31.14
C GLU A 97 -45.44 1.37 31.30
N LEU A 98 -45.11 1.01 32.55
CA LEU A 98 -43.93 0.23 33.03
C LEU A 98 -44.35 -1.24 33.39
N PRO A 99 -43.68 -2.07 34.24
CA PRO A 99 -42.34 -2.00 34.88
C PRO A 99 -41.49 -3.32 34.89
N ASP A 100 -40.33 -3.23 35.54
CA ASP A 100 -39.31 -4.26 35.83
C ASP A 100 -39.74 -5.51 36.62
N TRP A 101 -38.93 -6.58 36.56
CA TRP A 101 -38.57 -7.46 37.70
C TRP A 101 -37.11 -7.97 37.59
N ASN A 102 -36.48 -8.29 38.74
CA ASN A 102 -35.04 -8.59 38.98
C ASN A 102 -34.93 -9.37 40.33
N PRO A 103 -33.83 -9.99 40.83
CA PRO A 103 -32.52 -10.45 40.29
C PRO A 103 -32.25 -11.99 40.53
N PHE A 104 -30.98 -12.38 40.77
CA PHE A 104 -30.38 -13.72 41.10
C PHE A 104 -29.91 -14.60 39.92
N SER A 105 -28.81 -15.40 39.99
CA SER A 105 -27.53 -15.31 40.75
C SER A 105 -26.48 -16.31 40.20
N ASP A 106 -25.21 -16.15 40.63
CA ASP A 106 -24.05 -17.08 40.56
C ASP A 106 -23.40 -17.34 39.17
N SER A 107 -22.06 -17.44 38.97
CA SER A 107 -20.92 -18.16 39.61
C SER A 107 -20.80 -19.64 39.17
N LEU A 108 -19.64 -20.23 38.81
CA LEU A 108 -18.20 -19.90 38.91
C LEU A 108 -17.37 -20.80 37.92
N ASP A 109 -16.10 -20.45 37.66
CA ASP A 109 -14.94 -21.36 37.36
C ASP A 109 -15.03 -22.38 36.19
N ASP A 110 -14.01 -23.10 35.71
CA ASP A 110 -12.51 -23.05 35.59
C ASP A 110 -12.22 -24.11 34.48
N GLY A 111 -11.15 -24.16 33.69
CA GLY A 111 -9.82 -23.60 33.73
C GLY A 111 -8.99 -24.11 32.54
N SER A 112 -7.84 -23.51 32.30
CA SER A 112 -6.87 -23.94 31.27
C SER A 112 -5.84 -24.94 31.84
N LEU A 113 -5.25 -25.84 31.02
CA LEU A 113 -3.79 -26.09 30.96
C LEU A 113 -3.35 -27.23 30.00
N PHE A 114 -2.32 -26.96 29.17
CA PHE A 114 -1.11 -27.78 28.85
C PHE A 114 -1.17 -29.27 28.38
N VAL A 115 -0.20 -29.82 27.61
CA VAL A 115 0.99 -29.30 26.89
C VAL A 115 1.16 -30.08 25.56
N ASP A 116 1.98 -29.54 24.65
CA ASP A 116 2.74 -30.21 23.56
C ASP A 116 1.99 -30.97 22.44
N GLY A 117 2.53 -31.03 21.21
CA GLY A 117 3.70 -30.31 20.69
C GLY A 117 4.47 -31.08 19.60
N ALA A 118 4.74 -30.40 18.48
CA ALA A 118 5.54 -30.87 17.33
C ALA A 118 4.93 -32.07 16.54
N SER A 119 5.20 -32.28 15.25
CA SER A 119 5.94 -31.47 14.25
C SER A 119 5.33 -31.64 12.86
N ASP A 120 5.73 -30.79 11.92
CA ASP A 120 5.48 -30.92 10.48
C ASP A 120 6.00 -32.25 9.90
N VAL A 121 5.50 -32.65 8.72
CA VAL A 121 6.33 -32.79 7.48
C VAL A 121 5.48 -33.19 6.24
N GLU A 122 5.57 -32.33 5.23
CA GLU A 122 5.52 -32.53 3.76
C GLU A 122 4.34 -33.19 3.00
N VAL A 123 4.22 -32.70 1.75
CA VAL A 123 3.34 -33.14 0.67
C VAL A 123 4.17 -33.83 -0.40
N THR A 124 3.79 -35.04 -0.82
CA THR A 124 4.02 -35.65 -2.15
C THR A 124 3.31 -37.03 -2.18
N SER A 125 2.90 -37.62 -3.29
CA SER A 125 2.44 -37.15 -4.61
C SER A 125 1.95 -38.38 -5.40
N ASP A 126 1.37 -38.15 -6.58
CA ASP A 126 1.23 -39.12 -7.67
C ASP A 126 0.21 -40.28 -7.51
N VAL A 127 -0.05 -40.92 -8.65
CA VAL A 127 -1.23 -41.74 -8.98
C VAL A 127 -0.77 -42.93 -9.83
N GLU A 128 -1.40 -44.11 -9.67
CA GLU A 128 -1.92 -44.98 -10.76
C GLU A 128 -2.22 -46.43 -10.28
N ASP A 129 -3.49 -46.81 -10.51
CA ASP A 129 -3.95 -48.05 -11.15
C ASP A 129 -3.96 -49.47 -10.51
N GLU A 130 -4.90 -50.23 -11.10
CA GLU A 130 -5.18 -51.67 -11.16
C GLU A 130 -5.98 -52.39 -10.03
N VAL A 131 -6.92 -53.20 -10.53
CA VAL A 131 -7.93 -54.02 -9.84
C VAL A 131 -8.02 -55.34 -10.63
N PRO A 132 -7.89 -56.54 -10.01
CA PRO A 132 -9.03 -57.48 -10.05
C PRO A 132 -9.15 -58.55 -8.92
N ASP A 133 -10.34 -58.59 -8.31
CA ASP A 133 -11.34 -59.70 -8.32
C ASP A 133 -11.09 -61.16 -7.79
N ALA A 134 -12.22 -61.78 -7.37
CA ALA A 134 -12.58 -63.21 -7.22
C ALA A 134 -12.00 -64.12 -6.09
N GLY A 135 -12.82 -65.04 -5.50
CA GLY A 135 -12.25 -66.22 -4.79
C GLY A 135 -13.00 -67.18 -3.80
N GLU A 136 -14.32 -67.45 -3.87
CA GLU A 136 -14.98 -68.72 -3.37
C GLU A 136 -14.99 -69.17 -1.86
N THR A 137 -15.49 -70.40 -1.56
CA THR A 137 -15.99 -70.94 -0.23
C THR A 137 -15.41 -72.35 0.13
N PRO A 138 -16.03 -73.48 0.65
CA PRO A 138 -17.43 -73.91 1.01
C PRO A 138 -17.58 -74.70 2.39
N THR A 139 -18.42 -75.77 2.47
CA THR A 139 -18.57 -76.89 3.49
C THR A 139 -19.59 -76.80 4.66
N ASP A 140 -20.21 -77.88 5.25
CA ASP A 140 -20.77 -79.24 4.88
C ASP A 140 -21.19 -80.01 6.20
N VAL A 141 -21.92 -81.16 6.32
CA VAL A 141 -23.11 -81.85 5.70
C VAL A 141 -23.54 -83.07 6.62
N ILE A 142 -24.42 -84.03 6.20
CA ILE A 142 -24.85 -85.35 6.84
C ILE A 142 -26.15 -85.28 7.73
N VAL A 143 -27.25 -86.10 7.68
CA VAL A 143 -27.81 -87.28 6.93
C VAL A 143 -27.68 -88.72 7.55
N VAL A 144 -28.79 -89.49 7.77
CA VAL A 144 -28.96 -91.00 7.78
C VAL A 144 -30.46 -91.43 8.07
N SER A 145 -30.91 -92.69 7.88
CA SER A 145 -32.33 -93.12 7.62
C SER A 145 -32.87 -94.50 8.19
N ASP A 146 -34.21 -94.76 8.00
CA ASP A 146 -35.02 -96.03 7.81
C ASP A 146 -35.51 -97.02 8.93
N GLY A 147 -36.74 -97.63 8.77
CA GLY A 147 -37.36 -98.74 9.57
C GLY A 147 -38.89 -99.07 9.32
N VAL A 148 -39.41 -100.32 9.58
CA VAL A 148 -40.76 -100.86 9.11
C VAL A 148 -41.43 -101.96 10.02
N PHE A 149 -42.79 -102.10 10.11
CA PHE A 149 -43.61 -103.39 10.16
C PHE A 149 -45.19 -103.31 10.09
N GLU A 150 -45.89 -104.46 10.03
CA GLU A 150 -47.31 -104.79 9.63
C GLU A 150 -48.43 -104.73 10.75
N CYS A 151 -49.76 -105.04 10.62
CA CYS A 151 -50.51 -106.19 9.99
C CYS A 151 -52.09 -106.04 9.90
N PRO A 152 -52.89 -106.89 9.18
CA PRO A 152 -54.34 -106.64 8.84
C PRO A 152 -55.42 -107.78 9.08
N GLY A 153 -56.74 -107.45 9.02
CA GLY A 153 -57.85 -108.38 8.64
C GLY A 153 -59.14 -108.47 9.53
N GLY A 154 -60.31 -108.91 8.98
CA GLY A 154 -61.53 -109.28 9.76
C GLY A 154 -62.88 -109.44 8.98
N LEU A 155 -63.74 -110.42 9.37
CA LEU A 155 -65.08 -110.74 8.79
C LEU A 155 -65.94 -111.59 9.78
N GLY A 156 -67.28 -111.39 9.85
CA GLY A 156 -68.23 -112.34 10.49
C GLY A 156 -69.33 -111.72 11.40
N CYS A 157 -70.34 -112.53 11.79
CA CYS A 157 -71.41 -112.15 12.74
C CYS A 157 -71.53 -113.14 13.90
N VAL A 158 -71.64 -112.64 15.14
CA VAL A 158 -71.40 -113.39 16.39
C VAL A 158 -72.71 -113.80 17.10
N CYS A 159 -72.72 -114.95 17.79
CA CYS A 159 -73.85 -115.45 18.61
C CYS A 159 -73.45 -115.70 20.07
N SER A 160 -74.42 -115.64 21.00
CA SER A 160 -74.18 -115.82 22.46
C SER A 160 -74.75 -117.13 23.02
N ALA A 161 -75.87 -117.59 22.48
CA ALA A 161 -76.52 -118.84 22.83
C ALA A 161 -77.20 -119.47 21.61
N ASP A 162 -77.43 -120.78 21.65
CA ASP A 162 -78.02 -121.57 20.55
C ASP A 162 -79.32 -120.97 20.00
N LYS A 163 -80.22 -120.53 20.89
CA LYS A 163 -81.51 -119.90 20.59
C LYS A 163 -81.43 -118.60 19.77
N ASP A 164 -80.23 -118.01 19.68
CA ASP A 164 -79.98 -116.80 18.89
C ASP A 164 -79.75 -117.15 17.40
N CYS A 165 -79.53 -118.44 17.09
CA CYS A 165 -79.43 -119.00 15.73
C CYS A 165 -80.64 -119.88 15.41
N LEU A 166 -81.18 -119.84 14.18
CA LEU A 166 -82.36 -120.64 13.79
C LEU A 166 -82.13 -122.16 13.74
N SER A 167 -80.87 -122.58 13.61
CA SER A 167 -80.45 -123.99 13.80
C SER A 167 -80.57 -124.47 15.24
N ASN A 168 -80.76 -123.57 16.21
CA ASN A 168 -80.59 -123.80 17.63
C ASN A 168 -79.20 -124.42 17.94
N VAL A 169 -78.17 -123.94 17.23
CA VAL A 169 -76.75 -124.31 17.35
C VAL A 169 -75.89 -123.09 17.00
N CYS A 170 -75.16 -122.59 18.00
CA CYS A 170 -74.12 -121.57 17.90
C CYS A 170 -72.74 -122.25 18.05
N PHE A 171 -71.87 -122.14 17.04
CA PHE A 171 -70.60 -122.90 17.04
C PHE A 171 -69.48 -122.08 17.68
N GLN A 172 -68.82 -122.61 18.71
CA GLN A 172 -67.80 -121.90 19.48
C GLN A 172 -66.36 -122.25 19.05
N THR A 173 -65.46 -121.26 19.15
CA THR A 173 -64.02 -121.45 19.02
C THR A 173 -63.28 -120.72 20.14
N ASN A 174 -61.95 -120.89 20.22
CA ASN A 174 -61.10 -120.28 21.25
C ASN A 174 -61.07 -118.74 21.19
N THR A 175 -61.57 -118.14 20.10
CA THR A 175 -61.72 -116.70 19.87
C THR A 175 -63.04 -116.44 19.15
N ASP A 176 -64.14 -116.69 19.88
CA ASP A 176 -65.53 -116.34 19.60
C ASP A 176 -66.35 -117.23 18.64
N SER A 177 -67.67 -116.97 18.58
CA SER A 177 -68.73 -117.94 18.24
C SER A 177 -69.70 -117.46 17.15
N ILE A 178 -70.12 -118.34 16.22
CA ILE A 178 -70.75 -117.96 14.93
C ILE A 178 -71.96 -118.86 14.59
N CYS A 179 -73.04 -118.30 14.01
CA CYS A 179 -74.22 -119.05 13.53
C CYS A 179 -73.98 -119.75 12.17
N VAL A 180 -74.73 -120.83 11.89
CA VAL A 180 -74.42 -121.74 10.76
C VAL A 180 -75.27 -121.55 9.49
N HIS A 181 -76.57 -121.20 9.55
CA HIS A 181 -77.45 -120.94 8.37
C HIS A 181 -78.68 -120.04 8.72
N PRO A 182 -79.48 -119.53 7.73
CA PRO A 182 -80.15 -118.19 7.82
C PRO A 182 -81.66 -118.15 8.17
N CYS A 183 -82.23 -116.93 8.16
CA CYS A 183 -83.58 -116.59 8.62
C CYS A 183 -84.73 -116.70 7.59
N VAL A 184 -85.96 -116.79 8.10
CA VAL A 184 -87.19 -117.18 7.37
C VAL A 184 -88.29 -116.10 7.42
N LEU A 185 -89.14 -116.09 6.38
CA LEU A 185 -90.36 -115.30 6.24
C LEU A 185 -91.30 -115.30 7.47
N GLY A 186 -91.58 -114.12 8.00
CA GLY A 186 -92.94 -113.71 8.37
C GLY A 186 -93.52 -112.92 7.21
N GLY A 187 -94.30 -113.56 6.34
CA GLY A 187 -94.56 -113.04 4.99
C GLY A 187 -95.62 -111.94 4.87
N MET A 188 -95.19 -110.69 4.65
CA MET A 188 -95.90 -109.69 3.84
C MET A 188 -94.87 -108.99 2.92
N SER A 189 -95.23 -108.82 1.64
CA SER A 189 -94.28 -108.53 0.56
C SER A 189 -93.97 -107.04 0.37
N THR A 190 -92.75 -106.70 -0.04
CA THR A 190 -92.34 -105.35 -0.45
C THR A 190 -91.43 -105.36 -1.69
N CYS A 191 -91.36 -104.21 -2.38
CA CYS A 191 -90.61 -103.96 -3.61
C CYS A 191 -89.49 -102.93 -3.34
N ALA A 192 -88.37 -102.96 -4.08
CA ALA A 192 -87.24 -102.04 -3.87
C ALA A 192 -86.47 -101.70 -5.16
N VAL A 193 -85.98 -100.46 -5.26
CA VAL A 193 -85.16 -99.89 -6.35
C VAL A 193 -84.14 -98.90 -5.72
N VAL A 194 -83.00 -98.62 -6.37
CA VAL A 194 -81.76 -98.17 -5.71
C VAL A 194 -81.12 -96.91 -6.34
N GLU A 195 -81.88 -95.83 -6.53
CA GLU A 195 -81.35 -94.52 -6.93
C GLU A 195 -81.90 -93.43 -6.00
N GLU A 196 -81.08 -92.46 -5.56
CA GLU A 196 -81.46 -91.47 -4.52
C GLU A 196 -82.68 -90.61 -4.88
N CYS A 197 -82.95 -90.43 -6.18
CA CYS A 197 -84.08 -89.67 -6.69
C CYS A 197 -85.26 -90.56 -7.16
N LEU A 198 -85.31 -91.86 -6.81
CA LEU A 198 -86.41 -92.80 -7.10
C LEU A 198 -86.90 -93.53 -5.83
N THR A 199 -88.13 -94.07 -5.87
CA THR A 199 -88.70 -95.03 -4.90
C THR A 199 -89.34 -96.22 -5.63
N ALA A 200 -89.86 -97.20 -4.89
CA ALA A 200 -90.51 -98.40 -5.43
C ALA A 200 -91.95 -98.59 -4.90
N GLU A 201 -92.88 -98.92 -5.80
CA GLU A 201 -94.25 -99.34 -5.49
C GLU A 201 -94.52 -100.75 -6.03
N CYS A 202 -95.51 -101.45 -5.46
CA CYS A 202 -95.90 -102.81 -5.86
C CYS A 202 -97.27 -102.83 -6.53
N ASP A 203 -97.34 -103.19 -7.81
CA ASP A 203 -98.58 -103.45 -8.54
C ASP A 203 -99.01 -104.93 -8.41
N PRO A 204 -100.29 -105.25 -8.09
CA PRO A 204 -100.76 -106.64 -7.91
C PRO A 204 -100.80 -107.51 -9.18
N LEU A 205 -100.64 -106.93 -10.36
CA LEU A 205 -100.70 -107.59 -11.67
C LEU A 205 -99.34 -107.59 -12.41
N LEU A 206 -98.46 -106.62 -12.10
CA LEU A 206 -97.19 -106.37 -12.78
C LEU A 206 -95.94 -106.45 -11.87
N GLY A 207 -96.08 -106.35 -10.55
CA GLY A 207 -94.94 -106.39 -9.62
C GLY A 207 -94.30 -105.01 -9.36
N CYS A 208 -92.96 -104.97 -9.27
CA CYS A 208 -92.23 -103.77 -8.86
C CYS A 208 -92.25 -102.67 -9.94
N LEU A 209 -92.61 -101.44 -9.58
CA LEU A 209 -92.48 -100.25 -10.42
C LEU A 209 -91.67 -99.17 -9.70
N ALA A 210 -90.87 -98.40 -10.46
CA ALA A 210 -90.05 -97.30 -9.95
C ALA A 210 -90.73 -95.95 -10.22
N VAL A 211 -90.76 -95.05 -9.23
CA VAL A 211 -91.36 -93.71 -9.35
C VAL A 211 -90.41 -92.63 -8.78
N PRO A 212 -90.33 -91.41 -9.34
CA PRO A 212 -89.39 -90.39 -8.83
C PRO A 212 -89.74 -89.85 -7.44
N THR A 213 -88.72 -89.52 -6.64
CA THR A 213 -88.85 -88.80 -5.36
C THR A 213 -88.35 -87.36 -5.42
N SER A 214 -88.67 -86.59 -4.39
CA SER A 214 -88.19 -85.22 -4.15
C SER A 214 -87.45 -85.15 -2.82
N GLY A 215 -86.19 -84.71 -2.85
CA GLY A 215 -85.32 -84.61 -1.68
C GLY A 215 -84.06 -83.78 -1.96
N ALA A 216 -83.24 -83.59 -0.93
CA ALA A 216 -81.87 -83.10 -1.08
C ALA A 216 -80.96 -84.23 -1.58
N CYS A 217 -79.84 -83.86 -2.21
CA CYS A 217 -78.81 -84.75 -2.72
C CYS A 217 -77.46 -84.00 -2.69
N SER A 218 -76.41 -84.51 -3.35
CA SER A 218 -75.21 -83.71 -3.63
C SER A 218 -74.70 -83.95 -5.05
N ASP A 219 -74.16 -82.91 -5.69
CA ASP A 219 -73.55 -82.97 -7.02
C ASP A 219 -72.04 -83.27 -7.01
N GLY A 220 -71.39 -83.16 -5.85
CA GLY A 220 -69.96 -83.42 -5.65
C GLY A 220 -69.02 -82.22 -5.83
N ASN A 221 -69.53 -80.98 -5.98
CA ASN A 221 -68.73 -79.77 -6.16
C ASN A 221 -68.65 -78.91 -4.87
N ALA A 222 -67.44 -78.71 -4.34
CA ALA A 222 -67.19 -78.00 -3.09
C ALA A 222 -67.45 -76.48 -3.16
N CYS A 223 -67.50 -75.89 -4.37
CA CYS A 223 -67.84 -74.49 -4.59
C CYS A 223 -69.35 -74.27 -4.81
N THR A 224 -70.22 -75.27 -4.63
CA THR A 224 -71.68 -75.14 -4.67
C THR A 224 -72.37 -75.71 -3.43
N THR A 225 -73.53 -75.16 -3.07
CA THR A 225 -74.28 -75.56 -1.87
C THR A 225 -75.79 -75.58 -2.11
N GLY A 226 -76.48 -76.61 -1.61
CA GLY A 226 -77.96 -76.70 -1.61
C GLY A 226 -78.59 -77.52 -2.75
N ASP A 227 -77.96 -78.62 -3.15
CA ASP A 227 -78.36 -79.44 -4.29
C ASP A 227 -79.70 -80.21 -4.06
N SER A 228 -80.46 -80.48 -5.12
CA SER A 228 -81.79 -81.10 -5.01
C SER A 228 -82.20 -82.05 -6.15
N CYS A 229 -82.91 -83.14 -5.81
CA CYS A 229 -83.49 -84.09 -6.75
C CYS A 229 -84.65 -83.47 -7.55
N LYS A 230 -84.59 -83.57 -8.88
CA LYS A 230 -85.70 -83.27 -9.80
C LYS A 230 -85.75 -84.30 -10.93
N ASN A 231 -86.93 -84.85 -11.20
CA ASN A 231 -87.19 -85.82 -12.28
C ASN A 231 -86.23 -87.03 -12.30
N GLY A 232 -85.87 -87.56 -11.12
CA GLY A 232 -84.95 -88.70 -11.01
C GLY A 232 -83.46 -88.36 -11.06
N GLN A 233 -83.07 -87.07 -11.06
CA GLN A 233 -81.66 -86.66 -11.10
C GLN A 233 -81.35 -85.54 -10.09
N CYS A 234 -80.14 -85.57 -9.50
CA CYS A 234 -79.65 -84.49 -8.65
C CYS A 234 -79.27 -83.25 -9.49
N ARG A 235 -79.38 -82.04 -8.90
CA ARG A 235 -78.92 -80.79 -9.52
C ARG A 235 -78.29 -79.83 -8.51
N SER A 236 -77.14 -79.30 -8.92
CA SER A 236 -76.33 -78.27 -8.25
C SER A 236 -77.11 -77.06 -7.72
N GLY A 237 -76.69 -76.56 -6.56
CA GLY A 237 -77.22 -75.38 -5.87
C GLY A 237 -76.52 -74.07 -6.22
N VAL A 238 -76.17 -73.28 -5.19
CA VAL A 238 -75.66 -71.89 -5.32
C VAL A 238 -74.15 -71.84 -5.04
N ALA A 239 -73.44 -71.04 -5.85
CA ALA A 239 -71.98 -70.94 -5.80
C ALA A 239 -71.44 -70.12 -4.60
N VAL A 240 -70.26 -70.51 -4.10
CA VAL A 240 -69.53 -69.86 -3.00
C VAL A 240 -68.66 -68.71 -3.54
N VAL A 241 -68.52 -67.63 -2.76
CA VAL A 241 -67.69 -66.46 -3.08
C VAL A 241 -66.55 -66.35 -2.06
N CYS A 242 -65.34 -66.08 -2.55
CA CYS A 242 -64.11 -65.98 -1.78
C CYS A 242 -63.51 -64.58 -2.00
N LEU A 243 -63.21 -63.84 -0.92
CA LEU A 243 -62.49 -62.56 -0.95
C LEU A 243 -61.66 -62.41 0.34
N ASP A 244 -60.42 -61.91 0.27
CA ASP A 244 -59.58 -61.64 1.46
C ASP A 244 -59.43 -60.14 1.82
N GLY A 245 -59.55 -59.25 0.84
CA GLY A 245 -59.52 -57.80 1.02
C GLY A 245 -58.14 -57.13 0.81
N ASN A 246 -57.11 -57.87 0.41
CA ASN A 246 -55.80 -57.34 0.04
C ASN A 246 -55.71 -57.14 -1.48
N LEU A 247 -55.38 -55.92 -1.93
CA LEU A 247 -55.26 -55.62 -3.36
C LEU A 247 -54.10 -56.37 -4.05
N CYS A 248 -53.17 -56.91 -3.27
CA CYS A 248 -52.02 -57.69 -3.74
C CYS A 248 -52.25 -59.21 -3.78
N THR A 249 -53.49 -59.68 -3.57
CA THR A 249 -53.92 -61.08 -3.77
C THR A 249 -55.06 -61.17 -4.79
N SER A 250 -55.23 -62.36 -5.36
CA SER A 250 -56.25 -62.70 -6.35
C SER A 250 -57.07 -63.89 -5.86
N ASP A 251 -58.38 -63.72 -5.87
CA ASP A 251 -59.29 -64.49 -5.01
C ASP A 251 -60.21 -65.38 -5.86
N SER A 252 -60.24 -66.68 -5.57
CA SER A 252 -60.98 -67.66 -6.39
C SER A 252 -61.49 -68.86 -5.57
N CYS A 253 -62.39 -69.66 -6.16
CA CYS A 253 -62.90 -70.91 -5.58
C CYS A 253 -62.62 -72.07 -6.53
N ASP A 254 -61.86 -73.07 -6.08
CA ASP A 254 -61.60 -74.31 -6.81
C ASP A 254 -62.66 -75.39 -6.45
N PRO A 255 -63.35 -76.01 -7.43
CA PRO A 255 -64.42 -76.98 -7.19
C PRO A 255 -64.10 -78.22 -6.34
N GLN A 256 -62.82 -78.53 -6.06
CA GLN A 256 -62.42 -79.64 -5.21
C GLN A 256 -61.87 -79.21 -3.84
N THR A 257 -61.27 -78.02 -3.76
CA THR A 257 -60.50 -77.56 -2.58
C THR A 257 -61.04 -76.29 -1.91
N GLY A 258 -61.94 -75.55 -2.55
CA GLY A 258 -62.57 -74.35 -1.99
C GLY A 258 -61.78 -73.06 -2.26
N CYS A 259 -61.86 -72.10 -1.34
CA CYS A 259 -61.28 -70.77 -1.52
C CYS A 259 -59.74 -70.77 -1.56
N GLN A 260 -59.17 -70.04 -2.52
CA GLN A 260 -57.74 -69.81 -2.67
C GLN A 260 -57.46 -68.32 -2.94
N PHE A 261 -56.41 -67.80 -2.31
CA PHE A 261 -55.94 -66.42 -2.41
C PHE A 261 -54.46 -66.44 -2.84
N LEU A 262 -54.15 -65.96 -4.04
CA LEU A 262 -52.80 -66.08 -4.63
C LEU A 262 -52.21 -64.69 -4.93
N PRO A 263 -50.94 -64.40 -4.57
CA PRO A 263 -50.32 -63.10 -4.82
C PRO A 263 -50.41 -62.66 -6.28
N GLN A 264 -50.86 -61.43 -6.51
CA GLN A 264 -50.96 -60.81 -7.84
C GLN A 264 -50.06 -59.58 -7.96
N THR A 265 -49.65 -59.27 -9.19
CA THR A 265 -48.90 -58.06 -9.54
C THR A 265 -49.87 -56.96 -9.99
N GLY A 266 -49.77 -55.78 -9.41
CA GLY A 266 -50.61 -54.63 -9.75
C GLY A 266 -50.18 -53.37 -8.99
N PRO A 267 -50.74 -52.20 -9.33
CA PRO A 267 -50.52 -50.97 -8.57
C PRO A 267 -51.22 -51.02 -7.20
N CYS A 268 -50.63 -50.38 -6.21
CA CYS A 268 -51.16 -50.23 -4.86
C CYS A 268 -50.71 -48.88 -4.27
N ASP A 269 -50.78 -48.73 -2.95
CA ASP A 269 -50.37 -47.55 -2.17
C ASP A 269 -49.71 -48.09 -0.89
N ASP A 270 -48.46 -47.68 -0.60
CA ASP A 270 -47.74 -48.08 0.62
C ASP A 270 -47.81 -47.05 1.76
N PHE A 271 -48.49 -45.93 1.51
CA PHE A 271 -48.74 -44.79 2.39
C PHE A 271 -47.50 -43.99 2.85
N ASP A 272 -46.32 -44.15 2.21
CA ASP A 272 -45.21 -43.20 2.39
C ASP A 272 -45.25 -42.09 1.30
N PRO A 273 -45.46 -40.81 1.66
CA PRO A 273 -45.50 -39.71 0.68
C PRO A 273 -44.14 -39.43 -0.01
N CYS A 274 -43.06 -40.10 0.40
CA CYS A 274 -41.76 -40.02 -0.27
C CYS A 274 -41.50 -41.13 -1.30
N THR A 275 -42.43 -42.06 -1.50
CA THR A 275 -42.39 -43.07 -2.56
C THR A 275 -43.39 -42.77 -3.67
N THR A 276 -43.14 -43.36 -4.84
CA THR A 276 -44.07 -43.38 -5.97
C THR A 276 -44.04 -44.73 -6.68
N GLN A 277 -45.07 -44.98 -7.51
CA GLN A 277 -45.19 -46.18 -8.36
C GLN A 277 -45.23 -47.49 -7.57
N ASP A 278 -45.93 -47.46 -6.44
CA ASP A 278 -46.03 -48.57 -5.49
C ASP A 278 -46.73 -49.76 -6.14
N GLN A 279 -46.14 -50.93 -5.97
CA GLN A 279 -46.55 -52.15 -6.66
C GLN A 279 -46.58 -53.36 -5.73
N CYS A 280 -47.54 -54.24 -5.99
CA CYS A 280 -47.70 -55.50 -5.31
C CYS A 280 -46.56 -56.45 -5.64
N GLN A 281 -45.69 -56.69 -4.66
CA GLN A 281 -44.59 -57.64 -4.74
C GLN A 281 -44.78 -58.72 -3.66
N ASN A 282 -44.88 -59.99 -4.08
CA ASN A 282 -45.07 -61.14 -3.19
C ASN A 282 -46.25 -61.04 -2.19
N GLY A 283 -47.30 -60.31 -2.55
CA GLY A 283 -48.52 -60.17 -1.73
C GLY A 283 -48.55 -58.96 -0.79
N SER A 284 -47.51 -58.12 -0.80
CA SER A 284 -47.45 -56.84 -0.07
C SER A 284 -47.23 -55.67 -1.04
N CYS A 285 -47.67 -54.47 -0.66
CA CYS A 285 -47.34 -53.26 -1.41
C CYS A 285 -45.95 -52.74 -1.02
N VAL A 286 -45.18 -52.26 -2.00
CA VAL A 286 -43.90 -51.57 -1.81
C VAL A 286 -43.75 -50.43 -2.83
N GLY A 287 -43.35 -49.24 -2.37
CA GLY A 287 -42.93 -48.12 -3.21
C GLY A 287 -41.59 -48.37 -3.91
N ASN A 288 -41.48 -47.97 -5.18
CA ASN A 288 -40.32 -48.31 -6.04
C ASN A 288 -39.61 -47.10 -6.66
N GLY A 289 -40.30 -45.96 -6.82
CA GLY A 289 -39.70 -44.67 -7.15
C GLY A 289 -39.60 -43.78 -5.92
N LEU A 290 -38.68 -42.81 -5.93
CA LEU A 290 -38.62 -41.74 -4.93
C LEU A 290 -39.43 -40.53 -5.39
N PHE A 291 -39.95 -39.73 -4.46
CA PHE A 291 -40.59 -38.45 -4.75
C PHE A 291 -39.53 -37.33 -4.79
N GLU A 292 -39.42 -36.62 -5.90
CA GLU A 292 -38.50 -35.49 -6.07
C GLU A 292 -39.09 -34.21 -5.45
N CYS A 293 -38.28 -33.47 -4.70
CA CYS A 293 -38.71 -32.31 -3.90
C CYS A 293 -38.06 -30.98 -4.32
N GLU A 294 -37.57 -30.88 -5.56
CA GLU A 294 -36.86 -29.68 -6.05
C GLU A 294 -37.81 -28.48 -6.21
N ASP A 295 -37.62 -27.41 -5.42
CA ASP A 295 -38.36 -26.13 -5.59
C ASP A 295 -37.68 -25.17 -6.60
N ASN A 296 -36.47 -25.51 -7.06
CA ASN A 296 -35.61 -24.75 -7.97
C ASN A 296 -35.02 -23.45 -7.36
N ASN A 297 -35.08 -23.28 -6.03
CA ASN A 297 -34.40 -22.20 -5.33
C ASN A 297 -33.02 -22.67 -4.83
N SER A 298 -31.95 -22.15 -5.42
CA SER A 298 -30.57 -22.47 -5.02
C SER A 298 -30.24 -22.14 -3.55
N CYS A 299 -31.08 -21.36 -2.88
CA CYS A 299 -30.97 -20.99 -1.46
C CYS A 299 -31.74 -21.89 -0.48
N THR A 300 -32.33 -22.98 -0.95
CA THR A 300 -32.88 -24.07 -0.13
C THR A 300 -32.08 -25.36 -0.33
N ASP A 301 -32.11 -26.22 0.69
CA ASP A 301 -31.70 -27.62 0.62
C ASP A 301 -32.98 -28.47 0.67
N ASP A 302 -33.24 -29.19 -0.42
CA ASP A 302 -34.51 -29.89 -0.65
C ASP A 302 -34.43 -31.36 -0.23
N LEU A 303 -35.41 -31.81 0.55
CA LEU A 303 -35.43 -33.15 1.14
C LEU A 303 -36.84 -33.69 1.30
N CYS A 304 -37.09 -34.91 0.82
CA CYS A 304 -38.29 -35.65 1.20
C CYS A 304 -38.08 -36.34 2.56
N VAL A 305 -38.90 -36.00 3.55
CA VAL A 305 -38.88 -36.59 4.88
C VAL A 305 -40.03 -37.58 5.03
N LYS A 306 -39.70 -38.87 5.20
CA LYS A 306 -40.66 -39.97 5.38
C LYS A 306 -41.75 -39.62 6.41
N LEU A 307 -43.01 -39.88 6.07
CA LEU A 307 -44.24 -39.47 6.80
C LEU A 307 -44.56 -37.96 6.84
N VAL A 308 -43.73 -37.07 6.28
CA VAL A 308 -43.98 -35.61 6.23
C VAL A 308 -44.06 -35.07 4.80
N GLY A 309 -43.33 -35.67 3.85
CA GLY A 309 -43.19 -35.18 2.47
C GLY A 309 -42.05 -34.17 2.34
N CYS A 310 -42.11 -33.34 1.30
CA CYS A 310 -41.05 -32.38 0.96
C CYS A 310 -40.85 -31.28 2.01
N GLN A 311 -39.58 -30.93 2.23
CA GLN A 311 -39.14 -29.78 3.01
C GLN A 311 -38.01 -29.06 2.26
N HIS A 312 -38.03 -27.73 2.31
CA HIS A 312 -37.08 -26.85 1.64
C HIS A 312 -36.42 -25.99 2.72
N LEU A 313 -35.15 -26.27 3.07
CA LEU A 313 -34.50 -25.68 4.24
C LEU A 313 -33.49 -24.59 3.84
N PRO A 314 -33.60 -23.33 4.33
CA PRO A 314 -32.67 -22.26 3.99
C PRO A 314 -31.19 -22.60 4.18
N ASN A 315 -30.43 -22.55 3.09
CA ASN A 315 -29.00 -22.82 3.05
C ASN A 315 -28.16 -21.52 3.03
N LYS A 316 -26.82 -21.64 2.98
CA LYS A 316 -25.87 -20.50 2.91
C LYS A 316 -24.86 -20.63 1.77
N LYS A 317 -25.29 -21.22 0.65
CA LYS A 317 -24.46 -21.41 -0.54
C LYS A 317 -24.28 -20.08 -1.30
N PRO A 318 -23.29 -19.99 -2.22
CA PRO A 318 -23.25 -18.92 -3.21
C PRO A 318 -24.47 -18.99 -4.13
N CYS A 319 -24.91 -17.83 -4.61
CA CYS A 319 -26.03 -17.68 -5.53
C CYS A 319 -25.77 -16.51 -6.51
N ASP A 320 -26.81 -16.04 -7.21
CA ASP A 320 -26.79 -14.89 -8.11
C ASP A 320 -28.09 -14.12 -7.84
N ASP A 321 -28.01 -12.84 -7.40
CA ASP A 321 -29.20 -12.03 -7.11
C ASP A 321 -29.76 -11.30 -8.35
N GLY A 322 -29.16 -11.53 -9.51
CA GLY A 322 -29.53 -10.94 -10.80
C GLY A 322 -29.04 -9.50 -11.00
N SER A 323 -28.27 -8.93 -10.07
CA SER A 323 -27.70 -7.59 -10.18
C SER A 323 -26.21 -7.62 -10.54
N LEU A 324 -25.89 -7.00 -11.69
CA LEU A 324 -24.51 -6.74 -12.15
C LEU A 324 -23.77 -5.68 -11.30
N CYS A 325 -24.35 -5.29 -10.16
CA CYS A 325 -23.76 -4.41 -9.15
C CYS A 325 -23.45 -5.13 -7.83
N SER A 326 -23.78 -6.42 -7.76
CA SER A 326 -23.50 -7.36 -6.68
C SER A 326 -22.24 -8.17 -7.01
N ILE A 327 -21.49 -8.59 -6.00
CA ILE A 327 -20.45 -9.63 -6.11
C ILE A 327 -20.47 -10.55 -4.90
N ASN A 328 -20.15 -11.82 -5.14
CA ASN A 328 -20.07 -12.88 -4.13
C ASN A 328 -21.40 -13.05 -3.36
N ASP A 329 -22.50 -13.12 -4.10
CA ASP A 329 -23.85 -13.17 -3.57
C ASP A 329 -24.08 -14.48 -2.80
N ILE A 330 -24.81 -14.37 -1.70
CA ILE A 330 -24.99 -15.46 -0.74
C ILE A 330 -26.45 -15.62 -0.33
N CYS A 331 -26.81 -16.86 -0.04
CA CYS A 331 -28.12 -17.19 0.47
C CYS A 331 -28.30 -16.72 1.92
N ILE A 332 -29.30 -15.87 2.14
CA ILE A 332 -29.70 -15.32 3.43
C ILE A 332 -31.20 -15.59 3.61
N GLU A 333 -31.54 -16.35 4.66
CA GLU A 333 -32.93 -16.70 5.03
C GLU A 333 -33.79 -17.29 3.89
N GLY A 334 -33.13 -18.00 2.96
CA GLY A 334 -33.79 -18.68 1.83
C GLY A 334 -33.94 -17.83 0.57
N SER A 335 -33.46 -16.58 0.58
CA SER A 335 -33.37 -15.70 -0.59
C SER A 335 -31.91 -15.42 -0.95
N CYS A 336 -31.61 -15.15 -2.22
CA CYS A 336 -30.28 -14.66 -2.61
C CYS A 336 -30.14 -13.16 -2.33
N ALA A 337 -28.97 -12.72 -1.87
CA ALA A 337 -28.65 -11.31 -1.64
C ALA A 337 -27.18 -11.00 -1.96
N GLY A 338 -26.96 -9.87 -2.65
CA GLY A 338 -25.63 -9.39 -3.03
C GLY A 338 -24.66 -9.22 -1.86
N GLY A 339 -23.47 -9.83 -1.97
CA GLY A 339 -22.49 -9.89 -0.88
C GLY A 339 -21.66 -8.61 -0.72
N GLY A 340 -21.28 -7.98 -1.82
CA GLY A 340 -20.55 -6.70 -1.87
C GLY A 340 -20.87 -5.89 -3.12
N ALA A 341 -20.64 -4.58 -3.07
CA ALA A 341 -20.95 -3.68 -4.18
C ALA A 341 -19.81 -3.56 -5.20
N VAL A 342 -20.15 -3.54 -6.49
CA VAL A 342 -19.21 -3.28 -7.59
C VAL A 342 -18.77 -1.82 -7.59
N ILE A 343 -17.45 -1.58 -7.52
CA ILE A 343 -16.85 -0.24 -7.56
C ILE A 343 -16.60 0.18 -9.00
N CYS A 344 -17.50 0.99 -9.55
CA CYS A 344 -17.50 1.42 -10.96
C CYS A 344 -16.64 2.65 -11.28
N ASN A 345 -15.45 2.80 -10.71
CA ASN A 345 -14.57 3.95 -10.96
C ASN A 345 -13.65 3.71 -12.19
N ASP A 346 -13.82 4.44 -13.30
CA ASP A 346 -12.92 4.35 -14.46
C ASP A 346 -11.64 5.22 -14.35
N ASN A 347 -11.56 6.06 -13.32
CA ASN A 347 -10.52 7.06 -13.04
C ASN A 347 -10.46 8.23 -14.04
N ASN A 348 -11.50 8.44 -14.85
CA ASN A 348 -11.65 9.61 -15.70
C ASN A 348 -12.42 10.71 -14.94
N PRO A 349 -11.83 11.90 -14.66
CA PRO A 349 -12.53 12.97 -13.97
C PRO A 349 -13.68 13.58 -14.80
N CYS A 350 -13.84 13.17 -16.07
CA CYS A 350 -14.87 13.65 -16.99
C CYS A 350 -16.05 12.69 -17.20
N THR A 351 -16.15 11.65 -16.39
CA THR A 351 -17.32 10.77 -16.26
C THR A 351 -17.97 10.94 -14.88
N SER A 352 -19.23 10.54 -14.78
CA SER A 352 -19.97 10.39 -13.54
C SER A 352 -20.40 8.94 -13.46
N ASP A 353 -19.87 8.28 -12.44
CA ASP A 353 -19.72 6.84 -12.39
C ASP A 353 -20.81 6.24 -11.51
N ALA A 354 -21.60 5.35 -12.09
CA ALA A 354 -22.71 4.70 -11.42
C ALA A 354 -22.76 3.21 -11.76
N CYS A 355 -23.21 2.39 -10.82
CA CYS A 355 -23.62 1.03 -11.12
C CYS A 355 -25.13 0.95 -11.29
N VAL A 356 -25.58 0.28 -12.35
CA VAL A 356 -27.00 0.05 -12.67
C VAL A 356 -27.24 -1.45 -12.77
N ALA A 357 -28.08 -2.00 -11.89
CA ALA A 357 -28.22 -3.45 -11.67
C ALA A 357 -28.37 -4.31 -12.94
N GLN A 358 -29.03 -3.83 -13.99
CA GLN A 358 -29.23 -4.57 -15.24
C GLN A 358 -28.14 -4.36 -16.31
N THR A 359 -27.21 -3.42 -16.12
CA THR A 359 -26.17 -3.08 -17.12
C THR A 359 -24.75 -2.98 -16.54
N GLY A 360 -24.58 -3.16 -15.23
CA GLY A 360 -23.31 -2.99 -14.54
C GLY A 360 -22.87 -1.52 -14.49
N CYS A 361 -21.57 -1.29 -14.64
CA CYS A 361 -20.97 0.04 -14.58
C CYS A 361 -21.32 0.92 -15.80
N VAL A 362 -21.77 2.14 -15.53
CA VAL A 362 -22.14 3.15 -16.52
C VAL A 362 -21.39 4.46 -16.23
N TYR A 363 -20.56 4.88 -17.18
CA TYR A 363 -19.68 6.04 -17.09
C TYR A 363 -20.28 7.19 -17.93
N SER A 364 -20.96 8.13 -17.29
CA SER A 364 -21.73 9.18 -18.00
C SER A 364 -20.92 10.47 -18.16
N PRO A 365 -20.67 10.99 -19.37
CA PRO A 365 -19.95 12.25 -19.58
C PRO A 365 -20.46 13.42 -18.72
N ASN A 366 -19.57 14.00 -17.91
CA ASN A 366 -19.85 15.15 -17.05
C ASN A 366 -19.34 16.47 -17.68
N ALA A 367 -19.63 17.60 -17.02
CA ALA A 367 -19.21 18.94 -17.44
C ALA A 367 -18.47 19.72 -16.31
N LEU A 368 -17.76 18.99 -15.44
CA LEU A 368 -17.00 19.55 -14.33
C LEU A 368 -15.65 20.14 -14.78
N SER A 369 -15.01 20.91 -13.90
CA SER A 369 -13.61 21.30 -14.05
C SER A 369 -12.68 20.10 -13.89
N CYS A 370 -11.67 19.99 -14.73
CA CYS A 370 -10.71 18.89 -14.73
C CYS A 370 -9.26 19.42 -14.87
N ASN A 371 -8.33 18.55 -15.28
CA ASN A 371 -6.97 18.92 -15.66
C ASN A 371 -6.54 17.98 -16.80
N ASP A 372 -6.26 18.52 -17.99
CA ASP A 372 -5.88 17.71 -19.16
C ASP A 372 -4.39 17.33 -19.18
N ASN A 373 -3.62 17.84 -18.21
CA ASN A 373 -2.18 17.73 -18.02
C ASN A 373 -1.32 18.41 -19.11
N ASP A 374 -1.91 19.13 -20.06
CA ASP A 374 -1.20 20.07 -20.92
C ASP A 374 -1.11 21.44 -20.22
N ALA A 375 0.04 21.76 -19.63
CA ALA A 375 0.27 23.10 -19.08
C ALA A 375 0.26 24.24 -20.12
N CYS A 376 0.10 23.92 -21.41
CA CYS A 376 -0.22 24.81 -22.52
C CYS A 376 -1.73 24.96 -22.79
N THR A 377 -2.61 24.45 -21.93
CA THR A 377 -4.04 24.79 -21.86
C THR A 377 -4.34 25.56 -20.55
N GLY A 378 -5.51 25.37 -19.94
CA GLY A 378 -6.04 26.18 -18.84
C GLY A 378 -7.55 26.44 -19.01
N ASN A 379 -8.26 26.56 -17.88
CA ASN A 379 -9.73 26.50 -17.82
C ASN A 379 -10.27 25.15 -18.34
N ASP A 380 -9.66 24.05 -17.90
CA ASP A 380 -9.93 22.71 -18.40
C ASP A 380 -11.28 22.22 -17.89
N VAL A 381 -12.16 21.88 -18.83
CA VAL A 381 -13.54 21.48 -18.54
C VAL A 381 -13.87 20.22 -19.33
N CYS A 382 -14.61 19.33 -18.69
CA CYS A 382 -15.04 18.09 -19.28
C CYS A 382 -16.05 18.33 -20.42
N SER A 383 -15.81 17.69 -21.56
CA SER A 383 -16.70 17.74 -22.71
C SER A 383 -16.70 16.38 -23.44
N GLY A 384 -17.86 15.74 -23.52
CA GLY A 384 -18.00 14.43 -24.18
C GLY A 384 -17.18 13.30 -23.55
N GLY A 385 -16.85 13.40 -22.25
CA GLY A 385 -16.03 12.42 -21.53
C GLY A 385 -14.51 12.67 -21.65
N VAL A 386 -14.09 13.74 -22.31
CA VAL A 386 -12.69 14.13 -22.46
C VAL A 386 -12.43 15.43 -21.69
N CYS A 387 -11.31 15.51 -20.98
CA CYS A 387 -10.84 16.76 -20.42
C CYS A 387 -10.08 17.57 -21.48
N ALA A 388 -10.41 18.85 -21.65
CA ALA A 388 -9.67 19.75 -22.52
C ALA A 388 -9.78 21.21 -22.04
N GLY A 389 -8.67 21.94 -22.05
CA GLY A 389 -8.61 23.36 -21.73
C GLY A 389 -8.50 24.30 -22.93
N THR A 390 -8.67 25.59 -22.65
CA THR A 390 -8.43 26.67 -23.62
C THR A 390 -6.94 26.87 -23.82
N LYS A 391 -6.47 26.75 -25.08
CA LYS A 391 -5.03 26.80 -25.39
C LYS A 391 -4.37 28.12 -24.98
N LYS A 392 -3.50 28.02 -23.98
CA LYS A 392 -2.61 29.06 -23.45
C LYS A 392 -1.35 29.12 -24.32
N LEU A 393 -0.79 30.31 -24.48
CA LEU A 393 0.41 30.49 -25.31
C LEU A 393 1.66 30.00 -24.55
N CYS A 394 1.98 28.72 -24.70
CA CYS A 394 3.32 28.21 -24.39
C CYS A 394 4.35 28.82 -25.36
N VAL A 395 5.47 29.25 -24.80
CA VAL A 395 6.56 29.92 -25.51
C VAL A 395 7.83 29.11 -25.29
N THR A 396 8.49 28.72 -26.37
CA THR A 396 9.58 27.75 -26.35
C THR A 396 10.97 28.40 -26.42
N LEU A 397 12.02 27.66 -26.09
CA LEU A 397 13.40 28.10 -26.35
C LEU A 397 13.72 28.10 -27.85
N ALA A 398 13.00 27.30 -28.64
CA ALA A 398 12.98 27.45 -30.09
C ALA A 398 12.39 28.80 -30.54
N ASP A 399 11.34 29.33 -29.89
CA ASP A 399 10.82 30.68 -30.15
C ASP A 399 11.82 31.78 -29.75
N LEU A 400 12.54 31.60 -28.62
CA LEU A 400 13.59 32.51 -28.21
C LEU A 400 14.73 32.53 -29.26
N TRP A 401 15.14 31.36 -29.72
CA TRP A 401 16.18 31.20 -30.73
C TRP A 401 15.77 31.74 -32.11
N ASN A 402 14.51 31.57 -32.50
CA ASN A 402 13.94 32.10 -33.74
C ASN A 402 13.51 33.57 -33.63
N ASP A 403 13.73 34.20 -32.47
CA ASP A 403 13.44 35.60 -32.17
C ASP A 403 11.94 35.98 -32.16
N THR A 404 11.05 34.99 -32.05
CA THR A 404 9.60 35.16 -31.80
C THR A 404 9.27 35.35 -30.32
N ALA A 405 10.22 35.05 -29.42
CA ALA A 405 10.12 35.28 -27.98
C ALA A 405 11.24 36.20 -27.42
N LYS A 406 11.08 36.60 -26.16
CA LYS A 406 12.01 37.44 -25.39
C LYS A 406 12.03 37.03 -23.92
N LEU A 407 13.14 37.32 -23.24
CA LEU A 407 13.22 37.23 -21.77
C LEU A 407 12.79 38.59 -21.19
N GLN A 408 11.67 38.60 -20.47
CA GLN A 408 11.08 39.78 -19.84
C GLN A 408 11.42 39.78 -18.35
N GLU A 409 12.11 40.81 -17.86
CA GLU A 409 12.44 40.93 -16.43
C GLU A 409 11.18 41.08 -15.56
N ASP A 410 11.10 40.32 -14.48
CA ASP A 410 10.00 40.28 -13.50
C ASP A 410 10.10 41.46 -12.51
N LYS A 411 10.14 42.70 -13.02
CA LYS A 411 10.47 43.94 -12.25
C LYS A 411 9.62 44.21 -11.00
N THR A 412 8.46 43.59 -10.87
CA THR A 412 7.57 43.71 -9.70
C THR A 412 7.93 42.79 -8.55
N GLN A 413 8.81 41.79 -8.77
CA GLN A 413 9.32 40.91 -7.73
C GLN A 413 10.71 41.39 -7.28
N GLY A 414 10.87 41.54 -5.96
CA GLY A 414 12.14 41.94 -5.35
C GLY A 414 13.22 40.86 -5.49
N PRO A 415 14.44 41.12 -4.98
CA PRO A 415 15.56 40.19 -5.13
C PRO A 415 15.28 38.85 -4.44
N PHE A 416 15.27 37.78 -5.22
CA PHE A 416 14.97 36.41 -4.79
C PHE A 416 16.08 35.97 -3.82
N GLY A 417 15.71 35.58 -2.59
CA GLY A 417 16.68 35.26 -1.54
C GLY A 417 17.56 36.45 -1.08
N GLY A 418 17.13 37.70 -1.36
CA GLY A 418 17.93 38.91 -1.07
C GLY A 418 18.27 39.11 0.41
N SER A 419 17.44 38.60 1.34
CA SER A 419 17.70 38.64 2.79
C SER A 419 18.90 37.81 3.24
N PHE A 420 19.45 36.95 2.37
CA PHE A 420 20.65 36.14 2.62
C PHE A 420 21.64 36.17 1.44
N ALA A 421 21.56 37.20 0.59
CA ALA A 421 22.43 37.43 -0.55
C ALA A 421 22.59 36.22 -1.50
N MET A 422 21.48 35.54 -1.81
CA MET A 422 21.46 34.42 -2.75
C MET A 422 21.94 34.88 -4.14
N HIS A 423 22.96 34.23 -4.71
CA HIS A 423 23.52 34.50 -6.04
C HIS A 423 24.30 33.28 -6.59
N PHE A 424 24.50 33.23 -7.92
CA PHE A 424 25.07 32.11 -8.67
C PHE A 424 24.40 30.77 -8.30
N ILE A 425 23.14 30.62 -8.73
CA ILE A 425 22.28 29.55 -8.25
C ILE A 425 22.27 28.34 -9.21
N SER A 426 22.38 27.13 -8.65
CA SER A 426 22.12 25.86 -9.35
C SER A 426 20.79 25.30 -8.84
N PRO A 427 19.67 25.52 -9.56
CA PRO A 427 18.36 25.02 -9.18
C PRO A 427 18.14 23.57 -9.60
N TRP A 428 17.29 22.87 -8.83
CA TRP A 428 16.75 21.55 -9.15
C TRP A 428 15.27 21.51 -8.73
N TRP A 429 14.45 20.75 -9.44
CA TRP A 429 13.03 20.52 -9.11
C TRP A 429 12.80 19.03 -8.86
N ASP A 430 12.17 18.67 -7.74
CA ASP A 430 11.93 17.27 -7.37
C ASP A 430 10.52 16.75 -7.71
N GLY A 431 9.65 17.60 -8.25
CA GLY A 431 8.22 17.34 -8.43
C GLY A 431 7.31 18.17 -7.53
N THR A 432 7.84 18.69 -6.41
CA THR A 432 7.10 19.41 -5.36
C THR A 432 7.80 20.68 -4.86
N THR A 433 9.13 20.68 -4.85
CA THR A 433 9.97 21.72 -4.24
C THR A 433 11.12 22.09 -5.16
N TYR A 434 11.39 23.39 -5.30
CA TYR A 434 12.62 23.91 -5.89
C TYR A 434 13.71 23.88 -4.83
N TRP A 435 14.74 23.10 -5.07
CA TRP A 435 16.00 23.15 -4.37
C TRP A 435 16.91 24.09 -5.12
N THR A 436 17.71 24.91 -4.44
CA THR A 436 18.74 25.68 -5.13
C THR A 436 19.97 25.86 -4.26
N TYR A 437 21.11 25.60 -4.86
CA TYR A 437 22.42 25.67 -4.24
C TYR A 437 23.10 26.96 -4.71
N TYR A 438 23.68 27.73 -3.80
CA TYR A 438 24.12 29.10 -4.06
C TYR A 438 25.42 29.45 -3.32
N ILE A 439 26.05 30.58 -3.67
CA ILE A 439 27.27 31.04 -3.00
C ILE A 439 26.94 31.66 -1.63
N ALA A 440 27.33 30.97 -0.57
CA ALA A 440 27.23 31.44 0.81
C ALA A 440 28.56 32.10 1.23
N ASN A 441 28.61 33.43 1.22
CA ASN A 441 29.80 34.20 1.64
C ASN A 441 29.76 34.50 3.15
N TYR A 442 30.89 34.31 3.83
CA TYR A 442 31.08 34.64 5.24
C TYR A 442 32.53 35.08 5.55
N VAL A 443 32.82 35.41 6.80
CA VAL A 443 34.18 35.74 7.26
C VAL A 443 34.51 34.92 8.51
N ALA A 444 35.64 34.23 8.52
CA ALA A 444 36.18 33.55 9.71
C ALA A 444 37.67 33.87 9.88
N ALA A 445 38.11 34.10 11.12
CA ALA A 445 39.47 34.56 11.45
C ALA A 445 39.95 35.80 10.65
N GLY A 446 39.02 36.67 10.21
CA GLY A 446 39.31 37.83 9.35
C GLY A 446 39.50 37.51 7.86
N ILE A 447 39.41 36.23 7.47
CA ILE A 447 39.51 35.77 6.08
C ILE A 447 38.10 35.67 5.49
N GLY A 448 37.88 36.31 4.34
CA GLY A 448 36.67 36.14 3.54
C GLY A 448 36.63 34.75 2.91
N ARG A 449 35.51 34.05 3.08
CA ARG A 449 35.31 32.65 2.71
C ARG A 449 33.99 32.47 1.95
N SER A 450 33.96 31.51 1.04
CA SER A 450 32.79 31.21 0.20
C SER A 450 32.50 29.72 0.22
N ALA A 451 31.35 29.35 0.78
CA ALA A 451 30.86 27.98 0.87
C ALA A 451 29.66 27.77 -0.06
N THR A 452 29.11 26.56 -0.04
CA THR A 452 27.88 26.21 -0.75
C THR A 452 26.69 26.26 0.21
N GLY A 453 25.80 27.22 0.00
CA GLY A 453 24.52 27.32 0.70
C GLY A 453 23.40 26.57 -0.01
N LEU A 454 22.34 26.22 0.74
CA LEU A 454 21.10 25.65 0.21
C LEU A 454 19.91 26.57 0.54
N ALA A 455 19.00 26.74 -0.41
CA ALA A 455 17.68 27.33 -0.18
C ALA A 455 16.59 26.50 -0.89
N THR A 456 15.36 26.55 -0.36
CA THR A 456 14.20 25.83 -0.91
C THR A 456 13.04 26.76 -1.18
N SER A 457 12.23 26.51 -2.21
CA SER A 457 11.01 27.25 -2.51
C SER A 457 9.89 26.33 -3.02
N PRO A 458 8.61 26.53 -2.64
CA PRO A 458 7.50 25.78 -3.23
C PRO A 458 7.10 26.31 -4.63
N ASN A 459 7.47 27.55 -4.96
CA ASN A 459 6.97 28.25 -6.16
C ASN A 459 8.07 28.97 -6.99
N GLY A 460 9.34 28.87 -6.58
CA GLY A 460 10.46 29.54 -7.24
C GLY A 460 10.46 31.06 -7.02
N VAL A 461 9.60 31.59 -6.15
CA VAL A 461 9.56 33.02 -5.82
C VAL A 461 10.06 33.22 -4.40
N ASN A 462 9.46 32.52 -3.44
CA ASN A 462 9.75 32.68 -2.02
C ASN A 462 10.76 31.61 -1.60
N PHE A 463 12.04 31.99 -1.48
CA PHE A 463 13.12 31.09 -1.07
C PHE A 463 13.39 31.16 0.44
N THR A 464 13.34 30.01 1.10
CA THR A 464 13.75 29.81 2.49
C THR A 464 15.21 29.34 2.53
N ASN A 465 16.08 30.10 3.18
CA ASN A 465 17.46 29.71 3.45
C ASN A 465 17.51 28.47 4.37
N LYS A 466 18.41 27.51 4.08
CA LYS A 466 18.69 26.32 4.89
C LYS A 466 20.09 26.33 5.52
N GLY A 467 20.90 27.35 5.24
CA GLY A 467 22.28 27.50 5.73
C GLY A 467 23.32 26.97 4.75
N ILE A 468 24.54 26.75 5.26
CA ILE A 468 25.63 26.11 4.52
C ILE A 468 25.35 24.60 4.45
N ALA A 469 25.26 24.05 3.24
CA ALA A 469 25.08 22.62 2.99
C ALA A 469 26.43 21.90 2.78
N MET A 470 27.45 22.62 2.32
CA MET A 470 28.83 22.13 2.26
C MET A 470 29.79 23.31 2.46
N ASP A 471 30.64 23.20 3.48
CA ASP A 471 31.66 24.21 3.81
C ASP A 471 33.02 23.88 3.17
N ILE A 472 33.97 24.81 3.32
CA ILE A 472 35.35 24.73 2.86
C ILE A 472 36.16 23.63 3.56
N GLY A 473 37.30 23.27 2.98
CA GLY A 473 38.27 22.37 3.62
C GLY A 473 38.82 22.97 4.91
N GLY A 474 39.01 22.14 5.95
CA GLY A 474 39.55 22.57 7.23
C GLY A 474 38.63 23.47 8.07
N ALA A 475 37.36 23.68 7.68
CA ALA A 475 36.35 24.19 8.59
C ALA A 475 35.99 23.11 9.63
N TRP A 476 36.13 23.40 10.92
CA TRP A 476 35.82 22.45 11.98
C TRP A 476 34.30 22.30 12.12
N GLN A 477 33.80 21.09 11.89
CA GLN A 477 32.37 20.75 11.95
C GLN A 477 32.02 20.01 13.25
N TRP A 478 33.00 19.31 13.83
CA TRP A 478 32.92 18.69 15.15
C TRP A 478 34.19 19.08 15.93
N GLU A 479 34.05 19.66 17.12
CA GLU A 479 35.16 20.10 17.96
C GLU A 479 35.01 19.49 19.36
N TYR A 480 36.11 18.97 19.90
CA TYR A 480 36.17 18.32 21.20
C TYR A 480 37.29 18.95 22.03
N ASP A 481 36.93 19.67 23.09
CA ASP A 481 37.87 20.22 24.07
C ASP A 481 38.48 19.06 24.85
N ALA A 482 39.80 18.93 24.79
CA ALA A 482 40.48 17.78 25.35
C ALA A 482 40.19 17.60 26.84
N LYS A 483 40.03 18.69 27.60
CA LYS A 483 39.83 18.69 29.06
C LYS A 483 38.36 18.52 29.47
N LYS A 484 37.39 18.79 28.58
CA LYS A 484 35.96 18.58 28.85
C LYS A 484 35.44 17.25 28.30
N ASP A 485 35.85 16.92 27.09
CA ASP A 485 35.17 15.93 26.24
C ASP A 485 35.99 14.63 26.08
N LEU A 486 37.30 14.65 26.40
CA LEU A 486 38.18 13.48 26.35
C LEU A 486 38.59 13.01 27.76
N ALA A 487 38.61 11.69 27.94
CA ALA A 487 39.17 11.01 29.11
C ALA A 487 40.71 10.95 29.02
N HIS A 488 41.38 10.59 30.11
CA HIS A 488 42.84 10.46 30.18
C HIS A 488 43.28 9.26 31.04
N VAL A 489 44.50 8.75 30.82
CA VAL A 489 45.11 7.70 31.67
C VAL A 489 46.32 8.24 32.43
N ILE A 490 47.14 9.06 31.78
CA ILE A 490 48.32 9.72 32.36
C ILE A 490 48.18 11.25 32.24
N GLY A 491 49.09 12.01 32.83
CA GLY A 491 49.00 13.47 32.83
C GLY A 491 47.94 14.01 33.79
N LYS A 492 47.72 15.32 33.72
CA LYS A 492 46.82 16.08 34.59
C LYS A 492 46.11 17.20 33.83
N ALA A 493 45.06 17.75 34.42
CA ALA A 493 44.34 18.87 33.82
C ALA A 493 45.21 20.13 33.88
N GLY A 494 45.69 20.59 32.72
CA GLY A 494 46.35 21.88 32.55
C GLY A 494 45.33 23.02 32.58
N VAL A 495 45.74 24.23 32.18
CA VAL A 495 44.82 25.39 32.14
C VAL A 495 43.69 25.13 31.12
N ASN A 496 44.05 24.84 29.87
CA ASN A 496 43.15 24.72 28.71
C ASN A 496 43.37 23.40 27.93
N GLY A 497 43.48 22.26 28.64
CA GLY A 497 43.75 20.95 28.03
C GLY A 497 44.26 19.89 29.03
N TRP A 498 44.59 18.70 28.54
CA TRP A 498 45.37 17.70 29.27
C TRP A 498 46.87 17.92 29.03
N GLU A 499 47.68 17.89 30.09
CA GLU A 499 49.14 18.03 29.99
C GLU A 499 49.89 16.86 30.66
N ALA A 500 51.03 16.50 30.09
CA ALA A 500 51.94 15.47 30.61
C ALA A 500 53.39 16.00 30.63
N SER A 501 54.17 15.64 31.65
CA SER A 501 55.54 16.12 31.85
C SER A 501 56.50 15.01 32.28
N THR A 502 57.71 15.03 31.71
CA THR A 502 58.81 14.08 32.01
C THR A 502 59.36 14.18 33.45
N ALA A 503 58.77 15.04 34.27
CA ALA A 503 59.09 15.19 35.69
C ALA A 503 58.04 14.55 36.61
N THR A 504 56.85 14.20 36.09
CA THR A 504 55.70 13.77 36.91
C THR A 504 54.93 12.57 36.35
N ASP A 505 54.98 12.32 35.04
CA ASP A 505 54.03 11.43 34.36
C ASP A 505 54.77 10.31 33.60
N PRO A 506 54.26 9.06 33.58
CA PRO A 506 54.80 7.99 32.75
C PRO A 506 54.25 8.06 31.30
N PRO A 507 54.93 7.47 30.31
CA PRO A 507 54.43 7.40 28.94
C PRO A 507 53.11 6.59 28.85
N GLY A 508 52.18 7.05 28.02
CA GLY A 508 50.81 6.51 27.96
C GLY A 508 49.82 7.43 27.24
N HIS A 509 48.53 7.04 27.21
CA HIS A 509 47.47 7.86 26.65
C HIS A 509 47.18 9.07 27.55
N MET A 510 47.61 10.27 27.11
CA MET A 510 47.34 11.53 27.79
C MET A 510 45.93 12.06 27.51
N SER A 511 45.29 11.59 26.44
CA SER A 511 43.87 11.84 26.16
C SER A 511 43.30 10.82 25.17
N TYR A 512 42.03 10.43 25.34
CA TYR A 512 41.28 9.54 24.46
C TYR A 512 39.76 9.79 24.58
N GLY A 513 38.98 9.39 23.58
CA GLY A 513 37.53 9.64 23.49
C GLY A 513 37.17 10.46 22.23
N PRO A 514 35.95 11.00 22.09
CA PRO A 514 34.81 10.93 23.02
C PRO A 514 33.84 9.78 22.69
N TYR A 515 34.23 8.81 21.85
CA TYR A 515 33.37 7.71 21.37
C TYR A 515 32.18 8.19 20.51
N THR A 516 32.41 9.27 19.75
CA THR A 516 31.39 9.96 18.94
C THR A 516 30.86 9.09 17.80
N LEU A 517 29.54 9.16 17.57
CA LEU A 517 28.86 8.58 16.41
C LEU A 517 28.59 9.62 15.30
N MET A 518 28.95 10.90 15.54
CA MET A 518 28.49 12.04 14.73
C MET A 518 29.30 12.31 13.46
N ILE A 519 30.43 11.62 13.27
CA ILE A 519 31.30 11.82 12.10
C ILE A 519 30.73 11.02 10.92
N PRO A 520 30.42 11.64 9.77
CA PRO A 520 29.88 10.94 8.60
C PRO A 520 30.97 10.12 7.91
N SER A 521 30.54 9.10 7.17
CA SER A 521 31.43 8.24 6.38
C SER A 521 32.16 9.00 5.27
N GLY A 522 33.28 8.42 4.81
CA GLY A 522 34.11 8.99 3.74
C GLY A 522 35.22 9.92 4.24
N PRO A 523 35.83 10.74 3.38
CA PRO A 523 37.06 11.45 3.70
C PRO A 523 36.84 12.50 4.78
N ASN A 524 37.58 12.36 5.88
CA ASN A 524 37.64 13.30 6.99
C ASN A 524 39.09 13.56 7.41
N THR A 525 39.33 14.67 8.10
CA THR A 525 40.62 15.05 8.70
C THR A 525 40.44 15.35 10.18
N ALA A 526 41.17 14.65 11.05
CA ALA A 526 41.28 14.98 12.47
C ALA A 526 42.45 15.96 12.67
N SER A 527 42.18 17.05 13.37
CA SER A 527 43.07 18.20 13.59
C SER A 527 43.38 18.31 15.08
N PHE A 528 44.55 17.84 15.51
CA PHE A 528 44.94 17.85 16.93
C PHE A 528 45.71 19.12 17.28
N VAL A 529 45.23 19.88 18.27
CA VAL A 529 45.84 21.14 18.74
C VAL A 529 46.76 20.88 19.93
N LEU A 530 48.07 20.90 19.68
CA LEU A 530 49.11 20.62 20.68
C LEU A 530 49.98 21.85 20.98
N GLN A 531 50.64 21.83 22.13
CA GLN A 531 51.80 22.67 22.45
C GLN A 531 52.96 21.81 22.99
N ILE A 532 54.18 22.35 22.94
CA ILE A 532 55.41 21.76 23.48
C ILE A 532 56.21 22.79 24.29
N ASP A 533 57.02 22.35 25.26
CA ASP A 533 57.94 23.20 26.03
C ASP A 533 59.27 23.48 25.33
N ASN A 534 59.76 22.49 24.58
CA ASN A 534 61.06 22.50 23.93
C ASN A 534 60.99 21.75 22.59
N ASN A 535 61.07 22.50 21.49
CA ASN A 535 61.00 22.00 20.12
C ASN A 535 62.37 21.68 19.46
N SER A 536 63.50 21.85 20.16
CA SER A 536 64.82 21.92 19.52
C SER A 536 65.94 21.06 20.12
N ALA A 537 65.74 20.44 21.29
CA ALA A 537 66.78 19.63 21.94
C ALA A 537 67.18 18.33 21.21
N ASP A 538 66.25 17.71 20.47
CA ASP A 538 66.48 16.49 19.71
C ASP A 538 65.42 16.35 18.59
N THR A 539 65.50 15.27 17.80
CA THR A 539 64.49 14.89 16.78
C THR A 539 63.78 13.59 17.18
N LYS A 540 63.43 13.43 18.46
CA LYS A 540 62.70 12.25 18.95
C LYS A 540 61.18 12.42 18.79
N LYS A 541 60.48 11.30 18.76
CA LYS A 541 59.01 11.25 18.86
C LYS A 541 58.55 11.78 20.23
N VAL A 542 57.59 12.70 20.25
CA VAL A 542 56.97 13.23 21.47
C VAL A 542 55.57 12.67 21.72
N VAL A 543 54.77 12.53 20.65
CA VAL A 543 53.46 11.87 20.69
C VAL A 543 53.27 10.92 19.50
N THR A 544 52.42 9.91 19.68
CA THR A 544 51.70 9.25 18.58
C THR A 544 50.25 9.72 18.66
N LEU A 545 49.72 10.19 17.53
CA LEU A 545 48.32 10.52 17.33
C LEU A 545 47.65 9.37 16.60
N ASP A 546 46.40 9.06 16.92
CA ASP A 546 45.61 8.13 16.11
C ASP A 546 44.10 8.40 16.16
N VAL A 547 43.41 7.93 15.13
CA VAL A 547 41.95 7.86 15.03
C VAL A 547 41.58 6.39 15.05
N PHE A 548 40.81 5.99 16.05
CA PHE A 548 40.44 4.61 16.31
C PHE A 548 38.92 4.44 16.17
N ASP A 549 38.54 3.39 15.46
CA ASP A 549 37.18 2.89 15.39
C ASP A 549 36.99 1.91 16.55
N ALA A 550 36.23 2.31 17.56
CA ALA A 550 35.93 1.50 18.74
C ALA A 550 34.82 0.46 18.48
N THR A 551 34.09 0.58 17.37
CA THR A 551 33.13 -0.45 16.92
C THR A 551 33.89 -1.64 16.34
N ASP A 552 34.78 -1.39 15.38
CA ASP A 552 35.58 -2.42 14.68
C ASP A 552 36.91 -2.77 15.40
N GLN A 553 37.25 -2.03 16.47
CA GLN A 553 38.51 -2.11 17.22
C GLN A 553 39.78 -1.91 16.37
N GLN A 554 39.72 -1.03 15.36
CA GLN A 554 40.80 -0.80 14.40
C GLN A 554 41.29 0.66 14.37
N ILE A 555 42.58 0.86 14.07
CA ILE A 555 43.15 2.19 13.85
C ILE A 555 42.90 2.59 12.38
N LEU A 556 42.08 3.62 12.17
CA LEU A 556 41.75 4.16 10.84
C LEU A 556 42.88 5.04 10.28
N ALA A 557 43.61 5.74 11.17
CA ALA A 557 44.78 6.54 10.83
C ALA A 557 45.67 6.70 12.06
N SER A 558 46.99 6.72 11.88
CA SER A 558 47.94 7.05 12.96
C SER A 558 49.13 7.83 12.42
N ARG A 559 49.73 8.67 13.27
CA ARG A 559 50.84 9.54 12.94
C ARG A 559 51.74 9.76 14.16
N ASP A 560 53.00 9.39 14.04
CA ASP A 560 54.02 9.84 14.97
C ASP A 560 54.29 11.35 14.76
N VAL A 561 54.56 12.07 15.84
CA VAL A 561 54.95 13.50 15.81
C VAL A 561 56.28 13.67 16.52
N PHE A 562 57.24 14.29 15.83
CA PHE A 562 58.60 14.50 16.32
C PHE A 562 58.78 15.91 16.89
N ARG A 563 59.66 16.04 17.90
CA ARG A 563 59.92 17.30 18.62
C ARG A 563 60.16 18.48 17.66
N ASN A 564 60.93 18.25 16.61
CA ASN A 564 61.35 19.26 15.63
C ASN A 564 60.30 19.56 14.53
N GLU A 565 59.13 18.92 14.54
CA GLU A 565 57.98 19.39 13.73
C GLU A 565 57.28 20.60 14.37
N PHE A 566 57.48 20.82 15.68
CA PHE A 566 56.90 21.96 16.37
C PHE A 566 57.64 23.26 15.97
N SER A 567 56.96 24.12 15.22
CA SER A 567 57.45 25.44 14.79
C SER A 567 57.72 26.43 15.93
N GLY A 568 57.05 26.29 17.08
CA GLY A 568 57.27 27.11 18.28
C GLY A 568 57.03 26.36 19.59
N VAL A 569 57.45 26.97 20.70
CA VAL A 569 57.20 26.50 22.07
C VAL A 569 56.07 27.30 22.72
N PHE A 570 55.24 26.64 23.54
CA PHE A 570 54.05 27.21 24.19
C PHE A 570 53.04 27.91 23.24
N SER A 571 53.12 27.58 21.95
CA SER A 571 52.25 28.06 20.88
C SER A 571 51.36 26.93 20.37
N ASP A 572 50.08 27.20 20.14
CA ASP A 572 49.14 26.25 19.53
C ASP A 572 49.62 25.82 18.13
N GLN A 573 49.65 24.52 17.89
CA GLN A 573 50.00 23.95 16.58
C GLN A 573 49.06 22.80 16.23
N ILE A 574 48.69 22.73 14.95
CA ILE A 574 47.70 21.79 14.44
C ILE A 574 48.40 20.66 13.70
N PHE A 575 48.13 19.42 14.10
CA PHE A 575 48.62 18.21 13.44
C PHE A 575 47.47 17.42 12.83
N ASN A 576 47.48 17.30 11.51
CA ASN A 576 46.38 16.69 10.73
C ASN A 576 46.62 15.19 10.46
N LEU A 577 45.57 14.40 10.65
CA LEU A 577 45.45 12.98 10.28
C LEU A 577 44.25 12.80 9.35
N ASN A 578 44.47 12.33 8.12
CA ASN A 578 43.40 11.98 7.19
C ASN A 578 42.88 10.57 7.49
N PHE A 579 41.56 10.39 7.53
CA PHE A 579 40.91 9.10 7.78
C PHE A 579 39.63 8.93 6.96
N ASN A 580 39.07 7.72 6.93
CA ASN A 580 37.77 7.43 6.34
C ASN A 580 37.00 6.48 7.27
N PRO A 581 36.04 6.95 8.09
CA PRO A 581 35.25 6.08 8.94
C PRO A 581 34.04 5.50 8.19
N GLN A 582 33.38 4.53 8.82
CA GLN A 582 32.02 4.15 8.47
C GLN A 582 31.01 5.04 9.22
N ALA A 583 29.77 5.12 8.72
CA ALA A 583 28.73 5.94 9.36
C ALA A 583 28.20 5.25 10.62
N ASN A 584 27.88 6.02 11.67
CA ASN A 584 27.42 5.52 12.97
C ASN A 584 28.41 4.59 13.70
N HIS A 585 29.70 4.58 13.32
CA HIS A 585 30.75 3.92 14.08
C HIS A 585 31.24 4.82 15.23
N SER A 586 31.64 4.21 16.34
CA SER A 586 32.08 4.95 17.53
C SER A 586 33.56 5.32 17.39
N LEU A 587 33.84 6.62 17.23
CA LEU A 587 35.20 7.10 16.96
C LEU A 587 35.88 7.71 18.19
N GLU A 588 37.15 7.37 18.33
CA GLU A 588 38.04 7.75 19.41
C GLU A 588 39.29 8.43 18.82
N PHE A 589 39.58 9.65 19.29
CA PHE A 589 40.75 10.45 18.91
C PHE A 589 41.77 10.39 20.04
N ARG A 590 42.93 9.79 19.79
CA ARG A 590 43.90 9.45 20.82
C ARG A 590 45.21 10.21 20.68
N VAL A 591 45.79 10.52 21.85
CA VAL A 591 47.14 11.06 21.98
C VAL A 591 47.92 10.19 22.97
N TYR A 592 48.85 9.39 22.46
CA TYR A 592 49.83 8.66 23.26
C TYR A 592 51.10 9.50 23.39
N TRP A 593 51.58 9.73 24.60
CA TRP A 593 52.74 10.55 24.93
C TRP A 593 53.94 9.70 25.34
N HIS A 594 55.14 10.04 24.86
CA HIS A 594 56.33 9.16 24.88
C HIS A 594 57.43 9.55 25.89
N ASP A 595 57.16 10.41 26.88
CA ASP A 595 58.13 10.81 27.91
C ASP A 595 59.42 11.47 27.37
N ILE A 596 59.25 12.41 26.42
CA ILE A 596 60.35 13.12 25.73
C ILE A 596 60.32 14.65 25.93
N ALA A 597 59.15 15.24 26.14
CA ALA A 597 58.91 16.69 26.25
C ALA A 597 57.63 16.94 27.07
N TRP A 598 57.46 18.12 27.67
CA TRP A 598 56.11 18.49 28.13
C TRP A 598 55.22 18.74 26.93
N ILE A 599 54.01 18.17 26.95
CA ILE A 599 52.99 18.36 25.90
C ILE A 599 51.68 18.74 26.57
N LEU A 600 50.98 19.70 25.96
CA LEU A 600 49.58 20.03 26.24
C LEU A 600 48.75 19.69 25.00
N HIS A 601 47.72 18.84 25.15
CA HIS A 601 46.67 18.67 24.16
C HIS A 601 45.45 19.49 24.57
N LYS A 602 45.03 20.42 23.70
CA LYS A 602 43.96 21.40 23.97
C LYS A 602 42.60 20.98 23.42
N THR A 603 42.60 20.58 22.15
CA THR A 603 41.40 20.34 21.34
C THR A 603 41.74 19.35 20.25
N VAL A 604 40.82 18.45 19.91
CA VAL A 604 40.80 17.77 18.61
C VAL A 604 39.52 18.10 17.88
N ALA A 605 39.63 18.42 16.59
CA ALA A 605 38.49 18.78 15.76
C ALA A 605 38.49 18.00 14.44
N VAL A 606 37.33 17.83 13.83
CA VAL A 606 37.14 17.11 12.57
C VAL A 606 36.54 18.01 11.49
N SER A 607 37.08 17.88 10.28
CA SER A 607 36.62 18.51 9.04
C SER A 607 36.42 17.45 7.96
N GLN A 608 35.36 17.59 7.15
CA GLN A 608 35.20 16.80 5.93
C GLN A 608 36.26 17.15 4.87
N GLY A 609 36.63 16.16 4.06
CA GLY A 609 37.75 16.24 3.12
C GLY A 609 39.08 15.81 3.74
N GLN A 610 40.15 15.88 2.95
CA GLN A 610 41.50 15.47 3.35
C GLN A 610 42.50 16.63 3.27
N SER A 611 43.40 16.70 4.24
CA SER A 611 44.51 17.66 4.29
C SER A 611 45.71 17.19 3.45
N PRO A 612 46.44 18.07 2.73
CA PRO A 612 46.18 19.50 2.56
C PRO A 612 44.96 19.73 1.67
N PHE A 613 44.04 20.56 2.16
CA PHE A 613 42.82 20.91 1.45
C PHE A 613 43.15 21.80 0.24
N PHE A 614 42.54 21.52 -0.90
CA PHE A 614 42.59 22.40 -2.08
C PHE A 614 41.55 23.55 -2.00
N ASP A 615 40.63 23.45 -1.04
CA ASP A 615 39.40 24.22 -0.94
C ASP A 615 39.25 24.90 0.44
N ASP A 616 40.35 25.30 1.12
CA ASP A 616 40.36 25.92 2.46
C ASP A 616 40.10 27.44 2.51
N ARG A 617 39.82 28.04 1.35
CA ARG A 617 39.36 29.44 1.20
C ARG A 617 37.97 29.51 0.57
N LEU A 618 37.70 28.65 -0.41
CA LEU A 618 36.48 28.63 -1.20
C LEU A 618 36.11 27.19 -1.60
N ALA A 619 34.83 26.84 -1.45
CA ALA A 619 34.22 25.58 -1.85
C ALA A 619 32.77 25.88 -2.30
N SER A 620 32.65 26.49 -3.48
CA SER A 620 31.45 27.22 -3.90
C SER A 620 31.26 27.17 -5.43
N PHE A 621 30.49 28.11 -5.99
CA PHE A 621 30.02 28.05 -7.38
C PHE A 621 29.41 26.67 -7.72
N PRO A 622 28.36 26.23 -7.00
CA PRO A 622 27.86 24.87 -7.07
C PRO A 622 27.16 24.56 -8.40
N GLY A 623 27.42 23.38 -8.95
CA GLY A 623 26.64 22.77 -10.03
C GLY A 623 26.11 21.42 -9.59
N VAL A 624 24.79 21.25 -9.57
CA VAL A 624 24.12 20.06 -9.01
C VAL A 624 23.38 19.24 -10.06
N TRP A 625 23.45 17.93 -9.90
CA TRP A 625 22.72 16.93 -10.68
C TRP A 625 22.16 15.83 -9.76
N LYS A 626 21.01 15.25 -10.10
CA LYS A 626 20.45 14.09 -9.38
C LYS A 626 20.19 12.93 -10.34
N GLU A 627 20.53 11.72 -9.93
CA GLU A 627 20.21 10.48 -10.65
C GLU A 627 19.73 9.43 -9.65
N GLY A 628 18.45 9.03 -9.76
CA GLY A 628 17.79 8.21 -8.75
C GLY A 628 17.86 8.84 -7.36
N ASN A 629 18.39 8.09 -6.40
CA ASN A 629 18.59 8.54 -5.01
C ASN A 629 19.97 9.19 -4.76
N THR A 630 20.81 9.36 -5.79
CA THR A 630 22.13 10.00 -5.64
C THR A 630 22.11 11.42 -6.19
N TRP A 631 22.43 12.38 -5.33
CA TRP A 631 22.77 13.73 -5.71
C TRP A 631 24.29 13.87 -5.89
N TYR A 632 24.68 14.65 -6.89
CA TYR A 632 26.07 14.99 -7.22
C TYR A 632 26.19 16.51 -7.22
N LEU A 633 27.25 17.02 -6.59
CA LEU A 633 27.58 18.44 -6.56
C LEU A 633 29.03 18.61 -6.97
N VAL A 634 29.24 19.29 -8.09
CA VAL A 634 30.56 19.81 -8.45
C VAL A 634 30.69 21.24 -7.96
N TYR A 635 31.88 21.61 -7.53
CA TYR A 635 32.14 22.92 -6.97
C TYR A 635 33.52 23.42 -7.40
N GLU A 636 33.65 24.73 -7.54
CA GLU A 636 34.95 25.37 -7.59
C GLU A 636 35.54 25.35 -6.17
N GLY A 637 36.73 24.80 -6.02
CA GLY A 637 37.52 24.80 -4.81
C GLY A 637 38.80 25.60 -5.02
N ALA A 638 39.10 26.51 -4.10
CA ALA A 638 40.34 27.28 -4.12
C ALA A 638 40.88 27.47 -2.70
N GLY A 639 42.21 27.56 -2.58
CA GLY A 639 42.90 27.54 -1.31
C GLY A 639 43.51 28.88 -0.89
N LEU A 640 44.05 28.93 0.32
CA LEU A 640 44.92 30.01 0.80
C LEU A 640 46.30 29.94 0.13
N SER A 641 46.74 28.75 -0.28
CA SER A 641 47.91 28.55 -1.13
C SER A 641 47.61 28.93 -2.58
N SER A 642 48.55 29.63 -3.22
CA SER A 642 48.53 29.89 -4.67
C SER A 642 48.68 28.64 -5.54
N SER A 643 48.96 27.47 -4.95
CA SER A 643 48.90 26.16 -5.63
C SER A 643 47.49 25.74 -6.05
N TRP A 644 46.46 26.33 -5.42
CA TRP A 644 45.04 26.03 -5.67
C TRP A 644 44.29 27.32 -6.02
N PRO A 645 44.53 27.90 -7.21
CA PRO A 645 43.93 29.16 -7.62
C PRO A 645 42.42 29.04 -7.88
N GLY A 646 42.00 27.86 -8.38
CA GLY A 646 40.63 27.44 -8.65
C GLY A 646 40.66 26.13 -9.44
N ASP A 647 40.09 25.08 -8.85
CA ASP A 647 40.09 23.69 -9.34
C ASP A 647 38.74 23.03 -9.01
N ILE A 648 38.34 21.94 -9.70
CA ILE A 648 36.98 21.38 -9.53
C ILE A 648 36.95 20.24 -8.51
N GLY A 649 36.19 20.42 -7.45
CA GLY A 649 35.81 19.38 -6.49
C GLY A 649 34.51 18.66 -6.85
N LEU A 650 34.32 17.49 -6.25
CA LEU A 650 33.10 16.69 -6.28
C LEU A 650 32.64 16.38 -4.84
N ALA A 651 31.35 16.42 -4.61
CA ALA A 651 30.67 15.86 -3.45
C ALA A 651 29.44 15.05 -3.89
N THR A 652 29.00 14.12 -3.04
CA THR A 652 27.82 13.29 -3.24
C THR A 652 26.93 13.31 -2.00
N SER A 653 25.62 13.14 -2.20
CA SER A 653 24.62 13.15 -1.13
C SER A 653 23.45 12.21 -1.48
N THR A 654 22.75 11.71 -0.46
CA THR A 654 21.52 10.90 -0.60
C THR A 654 20.25 11.72 -0.34
N ASP A 655 20.34 12.81 0.42
CA ASP A 655 19.22 13.67 0.84
C ASP A 655 19.18 15.04 0.14
N GLY A 656 20.31 15.50 -0.42
CA GLY A 656 20.52 16.84 -0.98
C GLY A 656 20.94 17.88 0.07
N VAL A 657 20.97 17.51 1.35
CA VAL A 657 21.26 18.39 2.49
C VAL A 657 22.66 18.09 3.04
N THR A 658 22.96 16.82 3.26
CA THR A 658 24.18 16.30 3.86
C THR A 658 25.13 15.84 2.76
N TRP A 659 26.26 16.54 2.60
CA TRP A 659 27.21 16.30 1.52
C TRP A 659 28.50 15.63 2.00
N ILE A 660 28.98 14.64 1.22
CA ILE A 660 30.25 13.94 1.45
C ILE A 660 31.19 14.30 0.29
N LYS A 661 32.29 14.98 0.59
CA LYS A 661 33.34 15.32 -0.41
C LYS A 661 34.01 14.05 -0.95
N SER A 662 34.50 14.08 -2.19
CA SER A 662 35.20 12.92 -2.76
C SER A 662 36.66 12.86 -2.30
N ALA A 663 37.15 11.66 -1.95
CA ALA A 663 38.57 11.43 -1.65
C ALA A 663 39.47 11.60 -2.91
N ALA A 664 38.89 11.66 -4.10
CA ALA A 664 39.56 11.97 -5.36
C ALA A 664 39.72 13.49 -5.63
N ASN A 665 39.28 14.36 -4.72
CA ASN A 665 39.26 15.81 -4.97
C ASN A 665 40.66 16.45 -5.03
N PRO A 666 40.85 17.50 -5.84
CA PRO A 666 39.95 17.94 -6.92
C PRO A 666 39.96 16.95 -8.10
N ILE A 667 38.76 16.59 -8.58
CA ILE A 667 38.53 15.66 -9.69
C ILE A 667 39.00 16.22 -11.05
N LEU A 668 39.10 17.55 -11.17
CA LEU A 668 39.73 18.21 -12.30
C LEU A 668 40.66 19.30 -11.78
N LYS A 669 41.94 19.20 -12.10
CA LYS A 669 42.96 20.23 -11.83
C LYS A 669 43.25 21.03 -13.10
N HIS A 670 43.41 22.34 -13.00
CA HIS A 670 43.80 23.21 -14.12
C HIS A 670 45.11 22.74 -14.78
N GLN A 671 45.22 22.89 -16.09
CA GLN A 671 46.50 22.73 -16.78
C GLN A 671 47.42 23.92 -16.47
N THR A 672 48.74 23.75 -16.45
CA THR A 672 49.69 24.87 -16.24
C THR A 672 50.02 25.64 -17.53
N THR A 673 49.36 25.31 -18.64
CA THR A 673 49.56 25.91 -19.97
C THR A 673 48.23 25.93 -20.74
N GLY A 674 48.15 26.76 -21.79
CA GLY A 674 46.96 26.87 -22.62
C GLY A 674 45.93 27.89 -22.11
N TRP A 675 44.66 27.65 -22.46
CA TRP A 675 43.52 28.57 -22.30
C TRP A 675 42.90 28.59 -20.89
N GLU A 676 43.31 27.65 -20.04
CA GLU A 676 42.80 27.44 -18.67
C GLU A 676 43.93 27.54 -17.63
N LYS A 677 45.04 28.20 -17.99
CA LYS A 677 46.33 28.09 -17.29
C LYS A 677 46.45 28.82 -15.95
N VAL A 678 45.44 29.61 -15.56
CA VAL A 678 45.46 30.42 -14.33
C VAL A 678 44.50 29.86 -13.29
N ASN A 679 43.29 29.45 -13.69
CA ASN A 679 42.37 28.66 -12.89
C ASN A 679 41.31 28.00 -13.80
N ILE A 680 40.60 27.04 -13.22
CA ILE A 680 39.30 26.57 -13.72
C ILE A 680 38.22 26.77 -12.67
N GLY A 681 36.94 26.76 -13.08
CA GLY A 681 35.86 27.07 -12.15
C GLY A 681 34.46 27.01 -12.72
N THR A 682 33.50 27.64 -12.02
CA THR A 682 32.05 27.67 -12.29
C THR A 682 31.48 26.39 -12.92
N PRO A 683 31.67 25.21 -12.28
CA PRO A 683 31.35 23.93 -12.87
C PRO A 683 29.84 23.66 -12.92
N SER A 684 29.39 22.99 -13.98
CA SER A 684 28.04 22.41 -14.05
C SER A 684 28.03 21.03 -14.74
N LEU A 685 27.07 20.19 -14.37
CA LEU A 685 26.97 18.80 -14.84
C LEU A 685 25.86 18.61 -15.86
N TRP A 686 26.09 17.67 -16.77
CA TRP A 686 25.06 17.04 -17.59
C TRP A 686 25.39 15.54 -17.79
N LYS A 687 24.40 14.69 -18.08
CA LYS A 687 24.62 13.25 -18.34
C LYS A 687 23.79 12.72 -19.52
N LYS A 688 24.46 12.20 -20.56
CA LYS A 688 23.83 11.59 -21.74
C LYS A 688 24.10 10.09 -21.76
N GLY A 689 23.10 9.29 -21.35
CA GLY A 689 23.27 7.86 -21.15
C GLY A 689 24.31 7.58 -20.05
N SER A 690 25.36 6.81 -20.36
CA SER A 690 26.47 6.55 -19.45
C SER A 690 27.51 7.68 -19.38
N THR A 691 27.48 8.66 -20.29
CA THR A 691 28.51 9.71 -20.39
C THR A 691 28.15 10.94 -19.57
N TRP A 692 29.01 11.27 -18.60
CA TRP A 692 29.01 12.56 -17.92
C TRP A 692 29.68 13.65 -18.75
N TYR A 693 29.20 14.88 -18.58
CA TYR A 693 29.73 16.11 -19.15
C TYR A 693 29.92 17.10 -18.01
N LEU A 694 31.17 17.29 -17.56
CA LEU A 694 31.55 18.36 -16.65
C LEU A 694 31.91 19.58 -17.48
N PHE A 695 31.01 20.55 -17.50
CA PHE A 695 31.26 21.87 -18.07
C PHE A 695 31.98 22.73 -17.03
N TYR A 696 33.16 23.27 -17.36
CA TYR A 696 33.96 24.14 -16.46
C TYR A 696 34.43 25.40 -17.21
N HIS A 697 34.53 26.56 -16.55
CA HIS A 697 35.23 27.70 -17.15
C HIS A 697 36.74 27.50 -16.98
N GLY A 698 37.53 28.09 -17.88
CA GLY A 698 38.98 28.19 -17.74
C GLY A 698 39.45 29.60 -18.09
N PHE A 699 40.43 30.08 -17.35
CA PHE A 699 41.01 31.42 -17.49
C PHE A 699 42.49 31.33 -17.83
N ASP A 700 42.94 32.15 -18.78
CA ASP A 700 44.35 32.20 -19.19
C ASP A 700 45.12 33.44 -18.69
N GLY A 701 44.51 34.26 -17.84
CA GLY A 701 45.06 35.56 -17.42
C GLY A 701 44.61 36.74 -18.29
N LYS A 702 43.89 36.48 -19.40
CA LYS A 702 43.24 37.49 -20.25
C LYS A 702 41.77 37.13 -20.49
N ASP A 703 41.51 35.92 -20.97
CA ASP A 703 40.19 35.49 -21.47
C ASP A 703 39.62 34.36 -20.60
N VAL A 704 38.38 34.51 -20.13
CA VAL A 704 37.60 33.43 -19.48
C VAL A 704 36.72 32.76 -20.54
N GLN A 705 36.81 31.44 -20.67
CA GLN A 705 36.13 30.66 -21.72
C GLN A 705 35.50 29.37 -21.16
N ILE A 706 34.61 28.72 -21.92
CA ILE A 706 33.91 27.48 -21.52
C ILE A 706 34.57 26.27 -22.17
N GLY A 707 35.01 25.32 -21.35
CA GLY A 707 35.41 23.96 -21.73
C GLY A 707 34.42 22.89 -21.23
N VAL A 708 34.65 21.65 -21.68
CA VAL A 708 33.98 20.46 -21.16
C VAL A 708 34.98 19.30 -20.97
N ALA A 709 34.77 18.49 -19.95
CA ALA A 709 35.45 17.21 -19.74
C ALA A 709 34.40 16.09 -19.64
N THR A 710 34.70 14.91 -20.21
CA THR A 710 33.72 13.81 -20.34
C THR A 710 34.29 12.48 -19.89
N GLY A 711 33.41 11.55 -19.51
CA GLY A 711 33.78 10.21 -19.05
C GLY A 711 32.59 9.45 -18.47
N THR A 712 32.79 8.18 -18.12
CA THR A 712 31.77 7.34 -17.46
C THR A 712 31.81 7.43 -15.92
N ASP A 713 32.92 7.87 -15.34
CA ASP A 713 33.07 8.24 -13.93
C ASP A 713 33.52 9.71 -13.83
N LEU A 714 32.89 10.47 -12.93
CA LEU A 714 33.22 11.85 -12.60
C LEU A 714 34.64 12.01 -12.01
N LYS A 715 35.24 10.93 -11.48
CA LYS A 715 36.60 10.91 -10.93
C LYS A 715 37.70 10.76 -11.99
N THR A 716 37.35 10.38 -13.23
CA THR A 716 38.32 10.06 -14.30
C THR A 716 37.99 10.78 -15.62
N LEU A 717 37.50 12.02 -15.52
CA LEU A 717 37.06 12.81 -16.67
C LEU A 717 38.22 13.27 -17.56
N VAL A 718 38.02 13.19 -18.88
CA VAL A 718 38.99 13.58 -19.90
C VAL A 718 38.54 14.88 -20.57
N ARG A 719 39.43 15.88 -20.65
CA ARG A 719 39.15 17.15 -21.34
C ARG A 719 38.88 16.93 -22.82
N HIS A 720 37.85 17.59 -23.36
CA HIS A 720 37.53 17.48 -24.77
C HIS A 720 38.63 18.13 -25.65
N PRO A 721 39.16 17.45 -26.70
CA PRO A 721 40.29 17.97 -27.49
C PRO A 721 40.05 19.30 -28.23
N GLN A 722 38.78 19.71 -28.39
CA GLN A 722 38.40 20.97 -29.02
C GLN A 722 38.19 22.12 -28.02
N ASN A 723 38.45 21.91 -26.72
CA ASN A 723 38.33 22.97 -25.71
C ASN A 723 39.19 24.21 -26.04
N PRO A 724 38.70 25.43 -25.78
CA PRO A 724 37.37 25.76 -25.27
C PRO A 724 36.28 25.69 -26.34
N ILE A 725 35.13 25.10 -25.96
CA ILE A 725 33.95 24.86 -26.81
C ILE A 725 33.04 26.08 -26.95
N ILE A 726 33.05 27.02 -26.00
CA ILE A 726 32.62 28.41 -26.24
C ILE A 726 33.79 29.34 -25.94
N LYS A 727 34.14 30.16 -26.92
CA LYS A 727 35.22 31.15 -26.82
C LYS A 727 34.67 32.54 -26.51
N THR A 728 35.52 33.45 -26.05
CA THR A 728 35.18 34.89 -26.02
C THR A 728 34.89 35.41 -27.44
N GLY A 729 34.19 36.54 -27.52
CA GLY A 729 33.99 37.25 -28.77
C GLY A 729 35.24 38.01 -29.23
N VAL A 730 35.13 38.71 -30.36
CA VAL A 730 36.18 39.61 -30.83
C VAL A 730 36.27 40.84 -29.93
N ALA A 731 37.47 41.42 -29.77
CA ALA A 731 37.70 42.58 -28.91
C ALA A 731 36.66 43.70 -29.13
N GLY A 732 35.99 44.12 -28.05
CA GLY A 732 34.90 45.10 -28.11
C GLY A 732 33.49 44.54 -28.33
N SER A 733 33.32 43.21 -28.45
CA SER A 733 32.01 42.57 -28.27
C SER A 733 31.57 42.62 -26.79
N TRP A 734 30.30 42.28 -26.53
CA TRP A 734 29.75 42.24 -25.17
C TRP A 734 30.32 41.10 -24.31
N ASP A 735 30.99 40.14 -24.95
CA ASP A 735 31.51 38.88 -24.42
C ASP A 735 33.00 38.66 -24.77
N SER A 736 33.75 39.75 -24.96
CA SER A 736 35.14 39.72 -25.43
C SER A 736 36.17 39.32 -24.36
N GLY A 737 35.87 39.55 -23.08
CA GLY A 737 36.74 39.19 -21.95
C GLY A 737 36.28 37.97 -21.16
N THR A 738 34.96 37.77 -21.05
CA THR A 738 34.38 36.63 -20.30
C THR A 738 33.34 35.91 -21.13
N VAL A 739 33.41 34.57 -21.09
CA VAL A 739 32.32 33.61 -21.28
C VAL A 739 32.49 32.51 -20.22
N GLY A 740 31.67 32.52 -19.16
CA GLY A 740 31.99 31.86 -17.88
C GLY A 740 30.92 30.88 -17.36
N TRP A 741 30.28 31.24 -16.24
CA TRP A 741 29.13 30.52 -15.67
C TRP A 741 28.04 30.26 -16.70
N ARG A 742 27.39 29.10 -16.61
CA ARG A 742 26.29 28.69 -17.48
C ARG A 742 25.40 27.61 -16.88
N SER A 743 24.16 27.61 -17.35
CA SER A 743 23.17 26.55 -17.12
C SER A 743 22.66 26.01 -18.46
N ILE A 744 22.32 24.73 -18.50
CA ILE A 744 21.94 24.00 -19.73
C ILE A 744 20.60 23.30 -19.48
N ILE A 745 19.64 23.52 -20.39
CA ILE A 745 18.36 22.81 -20.42
C ILE A 745 18.18 22.13 -21.78
N ALA A 746 17.46 21.01 -21.82
CA ALA A 746 17.11 20.31 -23.05
C ALA A 746 15.65 20.61 -23.44
N GLU A 747 15.39 20.83 -24.73
CA GLU A 747 14.03 20.97 -25.27
C GLU A 747 13.95 20.32 -26.65
N GLY A 748 13.15 19.26 -26.77
CA GLY A 748 13.14 18.39 -27.94
C GLY A 748 14.51 17.73 -28.16
N ASN A 749 15.08 17.92 -29.35
CA ASN A 749 16.41 17.42 -29.72
C ASN A 749 17.55 18.44 -29.50
N ASP A 750 17.22 19.67 -29.08
CA ASP A 750 18.17 20.76 -28.88
C ASP A 750 18.51 20.95 -27.39
N TYR A 751 19.75 21.33 -27.12
CA TYR A 751 20.25 21.81 -25.83
C TYR A 751 20.46 23.31 -25.88
N TYR A 752 19.96 24.03 -24.89
CA TYR A 752 20.03 25.47 -24.77
C TYR A 752 20.86 25.85 -23.54
N MET A 753 22.04 26.43 -23.78
CA MET A 753 22.90 27.00 -22.76
C MET A 753 22.55 28.48 -22.60
N VAL A 754 22.35 28.94 -21.37
CA VAL A 754 22.49 30.37 -21.04
C VAL A 754 23.82 30.57 -20.33
N PHE A 755 24.62 31.53 -20.77
CA PHE A 755 25.97 31.79 -20.28
C PHE A 755 26.17 33.28 -19.95
N GLU A 756 26.95 33.59 -18.93
CA GLU A 756 27.40 34.96 -18.67
C GLU A 756 28.49 35.38 -19.64
N GLY A 757 28.58 36.67 -19.92
CA GLY A 757 29.73 37.24 -20.60
C GLY A 757 29.98 38.70 -20.25
N SER A 758 31.20 39.15 -20.48
CA SER A 758 31.63 40.52 -20.22
C SER A 758 32.54 41.05 -21.33
N THR A 759 32.57 42.38 -21.46
CA THR A 759 33.66 43.07 -22.15
C THR A 759 35.00 42.80 -21.46
N ASP A 760 36.09 43.19 -22.11
CA ASP A 760 37.45 43.10 -21.57
C ASP A 760 37.59 43.73 -20.16
N PRO A 761 38.48 43.21 -19.30
CA PRO A 761 38.77 43.77 -17.98
C PRO A 761 39.39 45.20 -18.04
N PRO A 762 39.34 45.98 -16.95
CA PRO A 762 39.06 45.56 -15.57
C PRO A 762 37.55 45.40 -15.25
N TYR A 763 37.23 44.38 -14.47
CA TYR A 763 35.87 43.84 -14.33
C TYR A 763 34.88 44.73 -13.55
N ASP A 764 35.40 45.70 -12.81
CA ASP A 764 34.66 46.73 -12.06
C ASP A 764 34.04 47.82 -12.95
N VAL A 765 34.57 47.99 -14.17
CA VAL A 765 34.01 48.88 -15.21
C VAL A 765 33.57 48.14 -16.47
N ALA A 766 33.91 46.85 -16.61
CA ALA A 766 33.42 46.01 -17.68
C ALA A 766 31.89 45.95 -17.71
N LYS A 767 31.32 45.84 -18.91
CA LYS A 767 29.88 45.63 -19.08
C LYS A 767 29.61 44.14 -19.12
N TRP A 768 28.70 43.69 -18.27
CA TRP A 768 28.31 42.30 -18.11
C TRP A 768 26.91 42.06 -18.67
N SER A 769 26.66 40.87 -19.22
CA SER A 769 25.33 40.40 -19.60
C SER A 769 25.27 38.88 -19.63
N SER A 770 24.10 38.35 -20.00
CA SER A 770 23.91 36.94 -20.36
C SER A 770 23.54 36.79 -21.83
N GLY A 771 23.99 35.69 -22.43
CA GLY A 771 23.68 35.28 -23.80
C GLY A 771 23.26 33.81 -23.84
N ILE A 772 22.72 33.37 -24.99
CA ILE A 772 22.31 31.98 -25.22
C ILE A 772 23.09 31.32 -26.36
N ALA A 773 23.30 30.02 -26.24
CA ALA A 773 23.90 29.15 -27.25
C ALA A 773 23.11 27.84 -27.37
N ARG A 774 23.17 27.22 -28.55
CA ARG A 774 22.44 25.97 -28.88
C ARG A 774 23.37 24.88 -29.40
N SER A 775 23.07 23.63 -29.05
CA SER A 775 23.80 22.42 -29.48
C SER A 775 22.82 21.24 -29.64
N THR A 776 23.17 20.24 -30.43
CA THR A 776 22.45 18.95 -30.53
C THR A 776 23.21 17.77 -29.90
N ASP A 777 24.46 17.99 -29.48
CA ASP A 777 25.39 16.94 -29.05
C ASP A 777 26.15 17.24 -27.73
N LEU A 778 25.93 18.43 -27.15
CA LEU A 778 26.59 18.98 -25.94
C LEU A 778 28.07 19.36 -26.13
N LEU A 779 28.65 19.18 -27.32
CA LEU A 779 30.06 19.43 -27.61
C LEU A 779 30.23 20.60 -28.60
N ASN A 780 29.44 20.61 -29.67
CA ASN A 780 29.43 21.64 -30.70
C ASN A 780 28.32 22.65 -30.40
N TRP A 781 28.71 23.88 -30.07
CA TRP A 781 27.79 24.94 -29.65
C TRP A 781 27.84 26.16 -30.59
N THR A 782 26.66 26.65 -30.96
CA THR A 782 26.49 27.89 -31.72
C THR A 782 25.97 28.99 -30.81
N LYS A 783 26.63 30.15 -30.71
CA LYS A 783 26.07 31.34 -30.04
C LYS A 783 24.92 31.92 -30.87
N TRP A 784 23.87 32.41 -30.22
CA TRP A 784 22.78 33.12 -30.88
C TRP A 784 23.26 34.45 -31.48
N SER A 785 22.84 34.76 -32.71
CA SER A 785 23.31 35.92 -33.47
C SER A 785 22.78 37.27 -32.99
N LYS A 786 21.78 37.26 -32.08
CA LYS A 786 21.18 38.45 -31.45
C LYS A 786 21.58 38.60 -29.98
N ASN A 787 22.59 37.87 -29.53
CA ASN A 787 23.17 38.04 -28.19
C ASN A 787 23.74 39.46 -27.97
N PRO A 788 23.72 39.99 -26.74
CA PRO A 788 23.25 39.34 -25.50
C PRO A 788 21.72 39.29 -25.40
N VAL A 789 21.21 38.30 -24.66
CA VAL A 789 19.75 38.11 -24.45
C VAL A 789 19.21 38.97 -23.30
N LEU A 790 20.08 39.39 -22.37
CA LEU A 790 19.77 40.41 -21.37
C LEU A 790 20.40 41.76 -21.75
N VAL A 791 19.85 42.86 -21.22
CA VAL A 791 20.39 44.21 -21.42
C VAL A 791 21.70 44.35 -20.61
N PRO A 792 22.85 44.70 -21.24
CA PRO A 792 24.12 44.82 -20.53
C PRO A 792 24.12 45.85 -19.40
N THR A 793 24.94 45.61 -18.38
CA THR A 793 25.14 46.54 -17.27
C THR A 793 25.83 47.84 -17.71
N THR A 794 25.63 48.89 -16.91
CA THR A 794 26.35 50.18 -17.00
C THR A 794 27.49 50.30 -15.99
N GLN A 795 27.72 49.27 -15.18
CA GLN A 795 28.71 49.14 -14.10
C GLN A 795 29.22 47.69 -14.05
N GLY A 796 30.37 47.45 -13.42
CA GLY A 796 30.90 46.09 -13.25
C GLY A 796 30.02 45.15 -12.44
N PHE A 797 30.03 43.87 -12.85
CA PHE A 797 29.27 42.75 -12.30
C PHE A 797 27.73 42.87 -12.40
N GLY A 798 27.04 41.73 -12.43
CA GLY A 798 25.59 41.65 -12.61
C GLY A 798 25.15 41.42 -14.05
N GLN A 799 23.87 41.09 -14.25
CA GLN A 799 23.35 40.38 -15.43
C GLN A 799 24.11 39.08 -15.73
N ASP A 800 24.75 38.50 -14.69
CA ASP A 800 25.73 37.42 -14.71
C ASP A 800 25.29 36.25 -13.81
N GLY A 801 26.06 35.17 -13.77
CA GLY A 801 25.66 33.92 -13.11
C GLY A 801 24.31 33.34 -13.56
N PRO A 802 23.95 33.33 -14.87
CA PRO A 802 22.60 32.96 -15.29
C PRO A 802 22.31 31.48 -15.10
N SER A 803 21.11 31.17 -14.62
CA SER A 803 20.61 29.79 -14.56
C SER A 803 19.18 29.65 -15.03
N TRP A 804 18.93 28.64 -15.87
CA TRP A 804 17.59 28.25 -16.26
C TRP A 804 16.80 27.67 -15.09
N LEU A 805 15.49 27.89 -15.11
CA LEU A 805 14.51 27.12 -14.36
C LEU A 805 13.28 26.91 -15.26
N LYS A 806 12.75 25.70 -15.28
CA LYS A 806 11.43 25.40 -15.85
C LYS A 806 10.46 25.02 -14.74
N THR A 807 9.27 25.61 -14.74
CA THR A 807 8.23 25.37 -13.72
C THR A 807 7.33 24.19 -14.10
N PRO A 808 6.55 23.62 -13.15
CA PRO A 808 5.47 22.67 -13.46
C PRO A 808 4.53 23.17 -14.54
N ASP A 809 4.12 24.44 -14.48
CA ASP A 809 3.25 25.09 -15.48
C ASP A 809 3.99 25.50 -16.78
N GLN A 810 5.12 24.84 -17.03
CA GLN A 810 6.00 24.87 -18.21
C GLN A 810 6.60 26.24 -18.56
N LYS A 811 6.44 27.26 -17.72
CA LYS A 811 7.16 28.54 -17.89
C LYS A 811 8.66 28.31 -17.77
N ILE A 812 9.41 28.99 -18.63
CA ILE A 812 10.87 29.01 -18.61
C ILE A 812 11.31 30.36 -18.08
N HIS A 813 12.21 30.34 -17.10
CA HIS A 813 12.80 31.52 -16.50
C HIS A 813 14.32 31.43 -16.56
N VAL A 814 14.99 32.58 -16.59
CA VAL A 814 16.39 32.70 -16.20
C VAL A 814 16.49 33.48 -14.89
N TYR A 815 17.21 32.94 -13.92
CA TYR A 815 17.71 33.68 -12.75
C TYR A 815 19.09 34.20 -13.07
N PHE A 816 19.43 35.39 -12.59
CA PHE A 816 20.74 36.02 -12.78
C PHE A 816 21.01 36.97 -11.62
N ARG A 817 22.28 37.22 -11.31
CA ARG A 817 22.67 38.24 -10.33
C ARG A 817 22.55 39.63 -10.96
N LYS A 818 22.20 40.65 -10.17
CA LYS A 818 22.36 42.09 -10.48
C LYS A 818 23.49 42.70 -9.63
N PRO A 819 23.99 43.91 -9.98
CA PRO A 819 24.99 44.61 -9.16
C PRO A 819 24.59 44.62 -7.68
N GLY A 820 25.52 44.25 -6.79
CA GLY A 820 25.25 44.13 -5.34
C GLY A 820 24.80 42.74 -4.85
N ASN A 821 25.11 41.65 -5.57
CA ASN A 821 24.84 40.26 -5.16
C ASN A 821 23.35 39.95 -4.88
N GLN A 822 22.46 40.51 -5.69
CA GLN A 822 21.02 40.27 -5.64
C GLN A 822 20.60 39.34 -6.79
N THR A 823 19.94 38.22 -6.52
CA THR A 823 19.34 37.40 -7.60
C THR A 823 18.04 38.03 -8.08
N HIS A 824 17.89 38.17 -9.39
CA HIS A 824 16.67 38.56 -10.10
C HIS A 824 16.27 37.46 -11.09
N ARG A 825 15.10 37.64 -11.72
CA ARG A 825 14.54 36.69 -12.69
C ARG A 825 13.98 37.42 -13.90
N ALA A 826 14.07 36.76 -15.05
CA ALA A 826 13.31 37.10 -16.26
C ALA A 826 12.55 35.88 -16.75
N THR A 827 11.30 36.09 -17.15
CA THR A 827 10.39 35.07 -17.67
C THR A 827 10.39 35.08 -19.20
N LEU A 828 10.37 33.91 -19.82
CA LEU A 828 10.21 33.76 -21.26
C LEU A 828 8.78 34.13 -21.68
N THR A 829 8.66 35.07 -22.63
CA THR A 829 7.38 35.59 -23.13
C THR A 829 7.42 35.76 -24.64
N ALA A 830 6.27 35.71 -25.31
CA ALA A 830 6.15 36.10 -26.71
C ALA A 830 6.48 37.60 -26.88
N LYS A 831 6.92 38.00 -28.08
CA LYS A 831 7.36 39.38 -28.33
C LYS A 831 6.24 40.41 -28.39
#